data_AF-H9EZZ9-F1
#
_entry.id   AF-H9EZZ9-F1
#
_cell.length_a   1.000
_cell.length_b   1.000
_cell.length_c   1.000
_cell.angle_alpha   90.00
_cell.angle_beta   90.00
_cell.angle_gamma   90.00
#
_symmetry.space_group_name_H-M   'P 1'
#
loop_
_entity.id
_entity.type
_entity.pdbx_description
1 polymer ?
#
loop_
_entity_poly.entity_id
_entity_poly.type
_entity_poly.pdbx_seq_one_letter_code
_entity_poly.pdbx_strand_id
1 'polypeptide(L)'
;MAVWIQAQQLQGEALHQMQALYGQHFPIEVRHYLSQWIESQAWDSIDLDNPQENIKATQLLEGLVQELQKKAEHQVGEDGFLLKIKLGHYATQLQNTYDRCPMELVRCIRHILYNEQRLVREANNGSSPAGSLADAMSQKHLQINQTFEELRLVTQDTENELKKLQQTQEYFIIQYQESLRIQAQFGPLAQLSPQERLSRETALQQKQVSLEAWLQREAQTLQQYRVELAEKHQKTLQLLRKQQTIILDDELIQWKRRQQLAGNGGPPEGSLDVLQSWCEKLAEIIWQNRQQIRRAEHLCQQLPIPGPVEEMLAEVNATITDIISALVTSTFIIEKQPPQVLKTQTKFAATVRLLVGGKLNVHMNPPQVKATIISEQQAKSLLKNENTRNDYSGEILNNCCVMEYHQATGTLSAHFRNMSLKRIKRSDRRGAESVTEEKFTILFESQFSVGGNELVFQVKTLSLPVVVIVHGSQDNNATATVLWDNAFAEPGRVPFAVPDKVLWPQLCEALNMKFKAEVQSNRGLTKENLVFLAQKLFNNSSSHLEDYSGLSVSWSQFNRENLPGWNYTFWQWFDGVMEVLKKHHKPHWNDGAILGFVNKQQAHDLLINKPDGTFLLRFSDSEIGGITIAWKFDSPERNLWNLKPFTTRDFS
;
A
#
# COMPACT_ATOMS: atom_id res chain seq x y z
N MET A 1 -1.31 -5.19 38.94
CA MET A 1 -0.65 -5.68 37.72
C MET A 1 0.38 -4.63 37.34
N ALA A 2 1.64 -5.00 37.09
CA ALA A 2 2.68 -4.01 36.77
C ALA A 2 2.26 -3.18 35.54
N VAL A 3 2.47 -1.87 35.56
CA VAL A 3 2.11 -0.96 34.46
C VAL A 3 2.76 -1.41 33.17
N TRP A 4 3.98 -1.95 33.26
CA TRP A 4 4.71 -2.51 32.13
C TRP A 4 3.97 -3.63 31.39
N ILE A 5 3.29 -4.52 32.11
CA ILE A 5 2.54 -5.64 31.49
C ILE A 5 1.40 -5.11 30.64
N GLN A 6 0.74 -4.03 31.09
CA GLN A 6 -0.33 -3.37 30.33
C GLN A 6 0.25 -2.57 29.15
N ALA A 7 1.40 -1.92 29.34
CA ALA A 7 2.09 -1.20 28.26
C ALA A 7 2.52 -2.14 27.11
N GLN A 8 2.91 -3.38 27.42
CA GLN A 8 3.23 -4.40 26.42
C GLN A 8 2.05 -4.82 25.53
N GLN A 9 0.82 -4.53 25.96
CA GLN A 9 -0.39 -4.84 25.19
C GLN A 9 -0.81 -3.70 24.25
N LEU A 10 -0.13 -2.54 24.30
CA LEU A 10 -0.40 -1.42 23.41
C LEU A 10 -0.13 -1.81 21.95
N GLN A 11 -0.99 -1.32 21.04
CA GLN A 11 -0.88 -1.53 19.60
C GLN A 11 -0.98 -0.20 18.85
N GLY A 12 -0.67 -0.22 17.54
CA GLY A 12 -0.84 0.95 16.67
C GLY A 12 -0.04 2.16 17.14
N GLU A 13 -0.64 3.35 17.08
CA GLU A 13 0.03 4.61 17.42
C GLU A 13 0.51 4.66 18.88
N ALA A 14 -0.26 4.09 19.81
CA ALA A 14 0.12 4.06 21.23
C ALA A 14 1.41 3.25 21.47
N LEU A 15 1.62 2.15 20.74
CA LEU A 15 2.87 1.39 20.79
C LEU A 15 4.05 2.19 20.22
N HIS A 16 3.85 2.92 19.12
CA HIS A 16 4.91 3.76 18.55
C HIS A 16 5.29 4.92 19.47
N GLN A 17 4.30 5.56 20.11
CA GLN A 17 4.55 6.59 21.12
C GLN A 17 5.28 6.00 22.34
N MET A 18 4.92 4.79 22.78
CA MET A 18 5.62 4.09 23.85
C MET A 18 7.07 3.78 23.49
N GLN A 19 7.34 3.31 22.26
CA GLN A 19 8.70 3.05 21.78
C GLN A 19 9.56 4.30 21.73
N ALA A 20 8.99 5.45 21.36
CA ALA A 20 9.70 6.73 21.30
C ALA A 20 10.15 7.27 22.67
N LEU A 21 9.60 6.76 23.78
CA LEU A 21 10.05 7.11 25.14
C LEU A 21 11.44 6.54 25.47
N TYR A 22 11.87 5.50 24.75
CA TYR A 22 13.08 4.76 25.02
C TYR A 22 14.18 5.06 24.00
N GLY A 23 15.42 5.14 24.47
CA GLY A 23 16.56 5.51 23.65
C GLY A 23 17.88 5.33 24.37
N GLN A 24 18.92 6.03 23.94
CA GLN A 24 20.23 5.97 24.62
C GLN A 24 20.19 6.58 26.03
N HIS A 25 19.26 7.50 26.29
CA HIS A 25 19.05 8.09 27.61
C HIS A 25 18.53 7.04 28.60
N PHE A 26 17.58 6.21 28.18
CA PHE A 26 17.06 5.12 29.00
C PHE A 26 16.66 3.93 28.11
N PRO A 27 17.43 2.83 28.09
CA PRO A 27 17.17 1.68 27.24
C PRO A 27 15.88 0.94 27.64
N ILE A 28 15.09 0.53 26.65
CA ILE A 28 13.84 -0.22 26.89
C ILE A 28 14.09 -1.57 27.56
N GLU A 29 15.25 -2.17 27.34
CA GLU A 29 15.66 -3.41 27.99
C GLU A 29 15.81 -3.22 29.50
N VAL A 30 16.34 -2.08 29.95
CA VAL A 30 16.44 -1.76 31.39
C VAL A 30 15.05 -1.65 32.00
N ARG A 31 14.14 -0.93 31.33
CA ARG A 31 12.73 -0.88 31.73
C ARG A 31 12.10 -2.27 31.81
N HIS A 32 12.33 -3.11 30.81
CA HIS A 32 11.73 -4.43 30.71
C HIS A 32 12.20 -5.34 31.84
N TYR A 33 13.52 -5.48 31.98
CA TYR A 33 14.11 -6.41 32.93
C TYR A 33 14.00 -5.93 34.37
N LEU A 34 14.02 -4.62 34.66
CA LEU A 34 13.87 -4.09 36.02
C LEU A 34 12.49 -3.48 36.29
N SER A 35 11.48 -3.82 35.50
CA SER A 35 10.13 -3.26 35.59
C SER A 35 9.55 -3.24 37.00
N GLN A 36 9.65 -4.35 37.73
CA GLN A 36 9.15 -4.46 39.11
C GLN A 36 9.91 -3.57 40.10
N TRP A 37 11.24 -3.49 39.96
CA TRP A 37 12.06 -2.67 40.86
C TRP A 37 11.84 -1.18 40.58
N ILE A 38 11.79 -0.79 39.31
CA ILE A 38 11.54 0.59 38.89
C ILE A 38 10.16 1.04 39.39
N GLU A 39 9.12 0.23 39.20
CA GLU A 39 7.75 0.60 39.62
C GLU A 39 7.56 0.62 41.14
N SER A 40 8.45 -0.01 41.92
CA SER A 40 8.36 0.00 43.39
C SER A 40 9.03 1.19 44.06
N GLN A 41 9.83 1.97 43.33
CA GLN A 41 10.48 3.16 43.91
C GLN A 41 9.53 4.35 43.96
N ALA A 42 9.69 5.19 44.99
CA ALA A 42 8.88 6.39 45.19
C ALA A 42 9.43 7.59 44.39
N TRP A 43 9.51 7.49 43.07
CA TRP A 43 10.05 8.53 42.20
C TRP A 43 9.38 9.90 42.38
N ASP A 44 8.06 9.91 42.59
CA ASP A 44 7.27 11.15 42.77
C ASP A 44 7.45 11.81 44.14
N SER A 45 8.06 11.11 45.11
CA SER A 45 8.37 11.67 46.43
C SER A 45 9.64 12.53 46.45
N ILE A 46 10.35 12.60 45.32
CA ILE A 46 11.56 13.41 45.16
C ILE A 46 11.20 14.78 44.60
N ASP A 47 11.46 15.81 45.40
CA ASP A 47 11.36 17.22 45.03
C ASP A 47 12.53 17.60 44.11
N LEU A 48 12.21 17.91 42.86
CA LEU A 48 13.18 18.20 41.82
C LEU A 48 13.85 19.57 41.96
N ASP A 49 13.28 20.45 42.80
CA ASP A 49 13.76 21.81 43.02
C ASP A 49 14.55 21.95 44.34
N ASN A 50 14.64 20.87 45.13
CA ASN A 50 15.38 20.83 46.38
C ASN A 50 16.75 20.13 46.23
N PRO A 51 17.88 20.86 46.28
CA PRO A 51 19.22 20.28 46.13
C PRO A 51 19.60 19.25 47.21
N GLN A 52 18.94 19.28 48.38
CA GLN A 52 19.21 18.34 49.48
C GLN A 52 18.72 16.91 49.15
N GLU A 53 17.83 16.76 48.18
CA GLU A 53 17.31 15.45 47.77
C GLU A 53 18.19 14.75 46.73
N ASN A 54 19.27 15.40 46.27
CA ASN A 54 20.23 14.80 45.35
C ASN A 54 20.85 13.50 45.91
N ILE A 55 20.99 13.39 47.24
CA ILE A 55 21.47 12.16 47.90
C ILE A 55 20.52 10.99 47.64
N LYS A 56 19.20 11.22 47.67
CA LYS A 56 18.20 10.18 47.37
C LYS A 56 18.27 9.77 45.90
N ALA A 57 18.49 10.74 45.00
CA ALA A 57 18.67 10.46 43.58
C ALA A 57 19.94 9.66 43.29
N THR A 58 21.06 9.95 43.97
CA THR A 58 22.29 9.15 43.91
C THR A 58 22.04 7.71 44.39
N GLN A 59 21.33 7.52 45.51
CA GLN A 59 20.99 6.19 46.01
C GLN A 59 20.12 5.39 45.03
N LEU A 60 19.19 6.05 44.33
CA LEU A 60 18.37 5.40 43.30
C LEU A 60 19.20 5.01 42.07
N LEU A 61 20.17 5.83 41.66
CA LEU A 61 21.10 5.48 40.59
C LEU A 61 21.96 4.27 40.97
N GLU A 62 22.55 4.28 42.17
CA GLU A 62 23.34 3.15 42.68
C GLU A 62 22.50 1.87 42.78
N GLY A 63 21.27 1.97 43.29
CA GLY A 63 20.34 0.84 43.38
C GLY A 63 19.96 0.27 42.02
N LEU A 64 19.72 1.13 41.02
CA LEU A 64 19.42 0.70 39.65
C LEU A 64 20.60 -0.05 39.02
N VAL A 65 21.81 0.47 39.19
CA VAL A 65 23.05 -0.13 38.68
C VAL A 65 23.33 -1.48 39.35
N GLN A 66 23.15 -1.56 40.68
CA GLN A 66 23.29 -2.81 41.42
C GLN A 66 22.28 -3.88 40.98
N GLU A 67 21.02 -3.52 40.78
CA GLU A 67 20.01 -4.47 40.30
C GLU A 67 20.28 -4.94 38.87
N LEU A 68 20.82 -4.07 38.00
CA LEU A 68 21.26 -4.49 36.66
C LEU A 68 22.43 -5.47 36.72
N GLN A 69 23.43 -5.20 37.56
CA GLN A 69 24.59 -6.08 37.74
C GLN A 69 24.16 -7.43 38.32
N LYS A 70 23.34 -7.42 39.36
CA LYS A 70 22.76 -8.63 39.95
C LYS A 70 22.00 -9.42 38.89
N LYS A 71 21.14 -8.77 38.09
CA LYS A 71 20.36 -9.45 37.05
C LYS A 71 21.23 -10.01 35.92
N ALA A 72 22.35 -9.37 35.61
CA ALA A 72 23.35 -9.86 34.66
C ALA A 72 24.08 -11.10 35.20
N GLU A 73 24.47 -11.10 36.48
CA GLU A 73 25.15 -12.21 37.14
C GLU A 73 24.30 -13.48 37.22
N HIS A 74 22.98 -13.32 37.35
CA HIS A 74 22.03 -14.44 37.40
C HIS A 74 21.74 -15.06 36.01
N GLN A 75 22.25 -14.50 34.90
CA GLN A 75 22.09 -15.11 33.58
C GLN A 75 23.12 -16.22 33.36
N VAL A 76 22.65 -17.44 33.05
CA VAL A 76 23.46 -18.65 32.83
C VAL A 76 23.02 -19.33 31.51
N GLY A 77 23.93 -19.99 30.81
CA GLY A 77 23.67 -20.70 29.55
C GLY A 77 24.01 -19.90 28.28
N GLU A 78 23.99 -20.55 27.12
CA GLU A 78 24.34 -19.93 25.82
C GLU A 78 23.38 -18.77 25.47
N ASP A 79 22.08 -18.92 25.74
CA ASP A 79 21.09 -17.85 25.49
C ASP A 79 21.20 -16.68 26.49
N GLY A 80 21.69 -16.93 27.70
CA GLY A 80 21.86 -15.92 28.76
C GLY A 80 23.13 -15.06 28.63
N PHE A 81 24.12 -15.53 27.86
CA PHE A 81 25.41 -14.86 27.70
C PHE A 81 25.29 -13.47 27.07
N LEU A 82 24.52 -13.35 25.98
CA LEU A 82 24.31 -12.07 25.31
C LEU A 82 23.59 -11.07 26.22
N LEU A 83 22.59 -11.54 26.96
CA LEU A 83 21.84 -10.71 27.89
C LEU A 83 22.71 -10.21 29.05
N LYS A 84 23.58 -11.07 29.59
CA LYS A 84 24.57 -10.70 30.61
C LYS A 84 25.46 -9.53 30.17
N ILE A 85 26.02 -9.61 28.96
CA ILE A 85 26.88 -8.55 28.40
C ILE A 85 26.09 -7.25 28.24
N LYS A 86 24.87 -7.32 27.68
CA LYS A 86 24.02 -6.13 27.48
C LYS A 86 23.65 -5.45 28.80
N LEU A 87 23.20 -6.21 29.80
CA LEU A 87 22.84 -5.66 31.11
C LEU A 87 24.05 -5.02 31.82
N GLY A 88 25.24 -5.64 31.74
CA GLY A 88 26.47 -5.05 32.26
C GLY A 88 26.88 -3.76 31.53
N HIS A 89 26.68 -3.71 30.21
CA HIS A 89 26.89 -2.50 29.42
C HIS A 89 25.93 -1.38 29.84
N TYR A 90 24.64 -1.68 29.99
CA TYR A 90 23.64 -0.70 30.43
C TYR A 90 23.91 -0.17 31.84
N ALA A 91 24.38 -1.01 32.75
CA ALA A 91 24.78 -0.58 34.10
C ALA A 91 25.89 0.47 34.02
N THR A 92 26.92 0.22 33.22
CA THR A 92 28.04 1.16 33.00
C THR A 92 27.58 2.43 32.29
N GLN A 93 26.72 2.29 31.28
CA GLN A 93 26.17 3.41 30.50
C GLN A 93 25.36 4.34 31.40
N LEU A 94 24.40 3.82 32.16
CA LEU A 94 23.54 4.62 33.02
C LEU A 94 24.33 5.29 34.14
N GLN A 95 25.32 4.61 34.73
CA GLN A 95 26.24 5.25 35.66
C GLN A 95 26.93 6.44 34.99
N ASN A 96 27.58 6.25 33.84
CA ASN A 96 28.30 7.33 33.16
C ASN A 96 27.39 8.50 32.74
N THR A 97 26.14 8.22 32.35
CA THR A 97 25.18 9.23 31.91
C THR A 97 24.66 10.08 33.08
N TYR A 98 24.42 9.47 34.24
CA TYR A 98 23.69 10.12 35.34
C TYR A 98 24.51 10.39 36.61
N ASP A 99 25.73 9.86 36.74
CA ASP A 99 26.59 10.02 37.93
C ASP A 99 26.85 11.49 38.29
N ARG A 100 27.03 12.34 37.27
CA ARG A 100 27.25 13.79 37.46
C ARG A 100 25.99 14.57 37.83
N CYS A 101 24.81 14.05 37.47
CA CYS A 101 23.52 14.70 37.77
C CYS A 101 22.42 13.64 37.97
N PRO A 102 22.38 12.96 39.14
CA PRO A 102 21.42 11.89 39.41
C PRO A 102 19.95 12.32 39.35
N MET A 103 19.68 13.62 39.57
CA MET A 103 18.35 14.19 39.44
C MET A 103 17.77 14.06 38.02
N GLU A 104 18.62 14.04 36.98
CA GLU A 104 18.18 13.82 35.60
C GLU A 104 17.67 12.39 35.38
N LEU A 105 18.18 11.40 36.11
CA LEU A 105 17.64 10.03 36.09
C LEU A 105 16.21 10.02 36.64
N VAL A 106 16.00 10.70 37.77
CA VAL A 106 14.67 10.80 38.41
C VAL A 106 13.68 11.49 37.45
N ARG A 107 14.07 12.60 36.82
CA ARG A 107 13.26 13.30 35.81
C ARG A 107 12.91 12.38 34.63
N CYS A 108 13.91 11.66 34.13
CA CYS A 108 13.75 10.74 33.00
C CYS A 108 12.76 9.61 33.33
N ILE A 109 12.94 8.92 34.46
CA ILE A 109 12.07 7.79 34.84
C ILE A 109 10.66 8.27 35.17
N ARG A 110 10.49 9.42 35.86
CA ARG A 110 9.16 10.01 36.10
C ARG A 110 8.44 10.32 34.79
N HIS A 111 9.14 10.92 33.84
CA HIS A 111 8.59 11.22 32.52
C HIS A 111 8.15 9.95 31.79
N ILE A 112 8.97 8.90 31.80
CA ILE A 112 8.64 7.62 31.18
C ILE A 112 7.40 7.00 31.84
N LEU A 113 7.41 6.82 33.17
CA LEU A 113 6.31 6.17 33.89
C LEU A 113 4.99 6.94 33.75
N TYR A 114 5.04 8.27 33.77
CA TYR A 114 3.85 9.11 33.57
C TYR A 114 3.24 8.90 32.16
N ASN A 115 4.07 8.92 31.11
CA ASN A 115 3.58 8.75 29.75
C ASN A 115 3.11 7.32 29.49
N GLU A 116 3.76 6.30 30.05
CA GLU A 116 3.27 4.92 29.97
C GLU A 116 1.88 4.77 30.59
N GLN A 117 1.68 5.30 31.80
CA GLN A 117 0.37 5.28 32.46
C GLN A 117 -0.68 6.05 31.66
N ARG A 118 -0.32 7.19 31.07
CA ARG A 118 -1.21 7.96 30.19
C ARG A 118 -1.65 7.13 28.99
N LEU A 119 -0.70 6.54 28.26
CA LEU A 119 -0.96 5.73 27.07
C LEU A 119 -1.82 4.49 27.38
N VAL A 120 -1.55 3.82 28.51
CA VAL A 120 -2.35 2.67 28.96
C VAL A 120 -3.79 3.10 29.32
N ARG A 121 -3.96 4.25 29.99
CA ARG A 121 -5.30 4.80 30.28
C ARG A 121 -6.05 5.21 29.02
N GLU A 122 -5.36 5.85 28.07
CA GLU A 122 -5.92 6.25 26.77
C GLU A 122 -6.34 5.03 25.93
N ALA A 123 -5.54 3.96 25.94
CA ALA A 123 -5.88 2.71 25.26
C ALA A 123 -7.05 1.96 25.92
N ASN A 124 -7.16 2.00 27.25
CA ASN A 124 -8.26 1.35 27.98
C ASN A 124 -9.58 2.14 27.94
N ASN A 125 -9.53 3.47 27.86
CA ASN A 125 -10.71 4.34 27.81
C ASN A 125 -11.14 4.73 26.39
N GLY A 126 -10.27 4.52 25.40
CA GLY A 126 -10.49 4.94 24.02
C GLY A 126 -11.12 3.83 23.18
N SER A 127 -12.41 3.93 22.91
CA SER A 127 -13.00 3.46 21.66
C SER A 127 -12.38 4.26 20.50
N SER A 128 -11.13 3.96 20.17
CA SER A 128 -10.39 4.65 19.10
C SER A 128 -10.91 4.19 17.73
N PRO A 129 -11.18 5.10 16.76
CA PRO A 129 -11.61 4.74 15.41
C PRO A 129 -10.65 3.80 14.67
N ALA A 130 -9.36 3.84 15.05
CA ALA A 130 -8.32 2.97 14.49
C ALA A 130 -8.52 1.48 14.82
N GLY A 131 -9.07 1.15 16.00
CA GLY A 131 -9.40 -0.23 16.38
C GLY A 131 -10.57 -0.79 15.57
N SER A 132 -11.61 0.03 15.35
CA SER A 132 -12.76 -0.35 14.51
C SER A 132 -12.40 -0.59 13.05
N LEU A 133 -11.43 0.16 12.50
CA LEU A 133 -10.93 -0.04 11.13
C LEU A 133 -10.09 -1.31 10.99
N ALA A 134 -9.23 -1.62 11.98
CA ALA A 134 -8.45 -2.85 11.99
C ALA A 134 -9.35 -4.10 12.11
N ASP A 135 -10.39 -4.04 12.95
CA ASP A 135 -11.38 -5.11 13.09
C ASP A 135 -12.21 -5.30 11.80
N ALA A 136 -12.61 -4.22 11.13
CA ALA A 136 -13.33 -4.29 9.85
C ALA A 136 -12.45 -4.88 8.73
N MET A 137 -11.17 -4.50 8.65
CA MET A 137 -10.23 -5.08 7.69
C MET A 137 -10.00 -6.58 7.94
N SER A 138 -9.88 -6.98 9.21
CA SER A 138 -9.74 -8.39 9.60
C SER A 138 -10.98 -9.22 9.21
N GLN A 139 -12.18 -8.68 9.42
CA GLN A 139 -13.43 -9.34 9.00
C GLN A 139 -13.53 -9.49 7.48
N LYS A 140 -13.15 -8.46 6.71
CA LYS A 140 -13.14 -8.52 5.24
C LYS A 140 -12.14 -9.57 4.73
N HIS A 141 -10.95 -9.64 5.34
CA HIS A 141 -9.97 -10.70 5.05
C HIS A 141 -10.52 -12.11 5.30
N LEU A 142 -11.26 -12.30 6.41
CA LEU A 142 -11.88 -13.59 6.71
C LEU A 142 -12.93 -13.97 5.67
N GLN A 143 -13.79 -13.03 5.29
CA GLN A 143 -14.83 -13.24 4.28
C GLN A 143 -14.24 -13.61 2.92
N ILE A 144 -13.18 -12.91 2.48
CA ILE A 144 -12.45 -13.22 1.24
C ILE A 144 -11.95 -14.66 1.27
N ASN A 145 -11.36 -15.11 2.39
CA ASN A 145 -10.85 -16.47 2.51
C ASN A 145 -11.95 -17.54 2.58
N GLN A 146 -13.11 -17.24 3.15
CA GLN A 146 -14.28 -18.13 3.13
C GLN A 146 -14.79 -18.36 1.71
N THR A 147 -14.91 -17.29 0.91
CA THR A 147 -15.30 -17.42 -0.51
C THR A 147 -14.27 -18.22 -1.31
N PHE A 148 -12.97 -18.09 -1.01
CA PHE A 148 -11.95 -18.93 -1.63
C PHE A 148 -12.12 -20.42 -1.31
N GLU A 149 -12.50 -20.74 -0.07
CA GLU A 149 -12.76 -22.13 0.32
C GLU A 149 -14.01 -22.67 -0.37
N GLU A 150 -15.07 -21.87 -0.49
CA GLU A 150 -16.25 -22.23 -1.28
C GLU A 150 -15.88 -22.49 -2.75
N LEU A 151 -15.14 -21.57 -3.38
CA LEU A 151 -14.64 -21.72 -4.76
C LEU A 151 -13.79 -22.99 -4.94
N ARG A 152 -12.97 -23.33 -3.95
CA ARG A 152 -12.16 -24.55 -3.96
C ARG A 152 -13.04 -25.80 -3.94
N LEU A 153 -14.05 -25.84 -3.08
CA LEU A 153 -14.98 -26.96 -2.97
C LEU A 153 -15.80 -27.17 -4.24
N VAL A 154 -16.39 -26.10 -4.80
CA VAL A 154 -17.18 -26.22 -6.04
C VAL A 154 -16.32 -26.59 -7.25
N THR A 155 -15.07 -26.12 -7.32
CA THR A 155 -14.12 -26.50 -8.39
C THR A 155 -13.69 -27.96 -8.28
N GLN A 156 -13.59 -28.49 -7.04
CA GLN A 156 -13.30 -29.89 -6.81
C GLN A 156 -14.50 -30.79 -7.15
N ASP A 157 -15.72 -30.33 -6.90
CA ASP A 157 -16.95 -31.01 -7.27
C ASP A 157 -17.08 -31.16 -8.80
N THR A 158 -16.86 -30.08 -9.56
CA THR A 158 -16.88 -30.12 -11.03
C THR A 158 -15.79 -31.04 -11.61
N GLU A 159 -14.60 -31.11 -10.99
CA GLU A 159 -13.56 -32.07 -11.40
C GLU A 159 -14.02 -33.52 -11.19
N ASN A 160 -14.71 -33.82 -10.08
CA ASN A 160 -15.21 -35.16 -9.79
C ASN A 160 -16.30 -35.57 -10.78
N GLU A 161 -17.20 -34.65 -11.14
CA GLU A 161 -18.23 -34.89 -12.14
C GLU A 161 -17.66 -35.04 -13.54
N LEU A 162 -16.65 -34.26 -13.91
CA LEU A 162 -15.93 -34.42 -15.16
C LEU A 162 -15.27 -35.79 -15.26
N LYS A 163 -14.64 -36.29 -14.18
CA LYS A 163 -14.08 -37.65 -14.15
C LYS A 163 -15.15 -38.73 -14.31
N LYS A 164 -16.29 -38.57 -13.63
CA LYS A 164 -17.43 -39.49 -13.75
C LYS A 164 -18.00 -39.48 -15.17
N LEU A 165 -18.17 -38.30 -15.77
CA LEU A 165 -18.62 -38.12 -17.16
C LEU A 165 -17.66 -38.81 -18.12
N GLN A 166 -16.35 -38.60 -17.96
CA GLN A 166 -15.32 -39.26 -18.76
C GLN A 166 -15.42 -40.79 -18.69
N GLN A 167 -15.49 -41.37 -17.48
CA GLN A 167 -15.63 -42.82 -17.30
C GLN A 167 -16.90 -43.37 -17.94
N THR A 168 -18.02 -42.64 -17.78
CA THR A 168 -19.31 -43.01 -18.37
C THR A 168 -19.22 -43.00 -19.90
N GLN A 169 -18.58 -41.98 -20.48
CA GLN A 169 -18.38 -41.86 -21.92
C GLN A 169 -17.46 -42.95 -22.47
N GLU A 170 -16.36 -43.27 -21.77
CA GLU A 170 -15.46 -44.36 -22.15
C GLU A 170 -16.20 -45.71 -22.17
N TYR A 171 -17.01 -45.98 -21.14
CA TYR A 171 -17.83 -47.19 -21.10
C TYR A 171 -18.88 -47.23 -22.22
N PHE A 172 -19.55 -46.10 -22.48
CA PHE A 172 -20.48 -45.96 -23.58
C PHE A 172 -19.83 -46.28 -24.93
N ILE A 173 -18.63 -45.76 -25.20
CA ILE A 173 -17.90 -46.01 -26.45
C ILE A 173 -17.60 -47.51 -26.61
N ILE A 174 -17.21 -48.19 -25.52
CA ILE A 174 -16.97 -49.65 -25.54
C ILE A 174 -18.26 -50.41 -25.87
N GLN A 175 -19.38 -50.06 -25.23
CA GLN A 175 -20.67 -50.70 -25.51
C GLN A 175 -21.16 -50.41 -26.95
N TYR A 176 -20.90 -49.22 -27.47
CA TYR A 176 -21.22 -48.86 -28.85
C TYR A 176 -20.40 -49.70 -29.85
N GLN A 177 -19.11 -49.91 -29.57
CA GLN A 177 -18.26 -50.80 -30.37
C GLN A 177 -18.74 -52.26 -30.31
N GLU A 178 -19.19 -52.74 -29.15
CA GLU A 178 -19.78 -54.08 -29.04
C GLU A 178 -21.07 -54.19 -29.85
N SER A 179 -21.90 -53.14 -29.90
CA SER A 179 -23.09 -53.10 -30.74
C SER A 179 -22.75 -53.25 -32.22
N LEU A 180 -21.74 -52.52 -32.71
CA LEU A 180 -21.24 -52.67 -34.08
C LEU A 180 -20.69 -54.08 -34.34
N ARG A 181 -20.02 -54.69 -33.34
CA ARG A 181 -19.51 -56.06 -33.44
C ARG A 181 -20.64 -57.09 -33.54
N ILE A 182 -21.70 -56.93 -32.75
CA ILE A 182 -22.91 -57.77 -32.83
C ILE A 182 -23.58 -57.60 -34.19
N GLN A 183 -23.68 -56.36 -34.69
CA GLN A 183 -24.25 -56.07 -36.00
C GLN A 183 -23.46 -56.77 -37.14
N ALA A 184 -22.13 -56.77 -37.06
CA ALA A 184 -21.28 -57.47 -38.03
C ALA A 184 -21.44 -59.00 -37.99
N GLN A 185 -21.85 -59.59 -36.86
CA GLN A 185 -22.08 -61.03 -36.73
C GLN A 185 -23.31 -61.53 -37.52
N PHE A 186 -24.19 -60.63 -37.99
CA PHE A 186 -25.32 -61.04 -38.82
C PHE A 186 -24.90 -61.49 -40.23
N GLY A 187 -23.80 -60.98 -40.78
CA GLY A 187 -23.32 -61.35 -42.12
C GLY A 187 -22.99 -62.85 -42.27
N PRO A 188 -22.15 -63.44 -41.40
CA PRO A 188 -21.79 -64.86 -41.45
C PRO A 188 -22.93 -65.85 -41.20
N LEU A 189 -24.08 -65.42 -40.67
CA LEU A 189 -25.22 -66.30 -40.34
C LEU A 189 -25.75 -67.06 -41.57
N ALA A 190 -25.53 -66.54 -42.78
CA ALA A 190 -25.93 -67.17 -44.03
C ALA A 190 -25.23 -68.53 -44.29
N GLN A 191 -24.10 -68.82 -43.62
CA GLN A 191 -23.32 -70.04 -43.81
C GLN A 191 -23.69 -71.18 -42.84
N LEU A 192 -24.62 -70.95 -41.92
CA LEU A 192 -25.03 -71.92 -40.90
C LEU A 192 -26.23 -72.78 -41.33
N SER A 193 -26.42 -73.91 -40.65
CA SER A 193 -27.60 -74.77 -40.86
C SER A 193 -28.91 -74.03 -40.48
N PRO A 194 -30.07 -74.36 -41.10
CA PRO A 194 -31.32 -73.61 -40.88
C PRO A 194 -31.78 -73.53 -39.42
N GLN A 195 -31.61 -74.59 -38.64
CA GLN A 195 -31.99 -74.63 -37.21
C GLN A 195 -31.02 -73.83 -36.34
N GLU A 196 -29.71 -73.93 -36.58
CA GLU A 196 -28.70 -73.16 -35.84
C GLU A 196 -28.74 -71.68 -36.20
N ARG A 197 -29.06 -71.35 -37.45
CA ARG A 197 -29.26 -69.98 -37.92
C ARG A 197 -30.41 -69.31 -37.18
N LEU A 198 -31.59 -69.92 -37.15
CA LEU A 198 -32.78 -69.33 -36.52
C LEU A 198 -32.55 -69.03 -35.03
N SER A 199 -31.92 -69.96 -34.31
CA SER A 199 -31.62 -69.80 -32.88
C SER A 199 -30.56 -68.73 -32.60
N ARG A 200 -29.45 -68.69 -33.36
CA ARG A 200 -28.42 -67.64 -33.24
C ARG A 200 -28.94 -66.27 -33.65
N GLU A 201 -29.71 -66.18 -34.72
CA GLU A 201 -30.30 -64.94 -35.20
C GLU A 201 -31.25 -64.33 -34.16
N THR A 202 -32.12 -65.16 -33.56
CA THR A 202 -33.02 -64.73 -32.47
C THR A 202 -32.22 -64.24 -31.25
N ALA A 203 -31.17 -64.95 -30.84
CA ALA A 203 -30.34 -64.55 -29.70
C ALA A 203 -29.54 -63.27 -29.96
N LEU A 204 -29.03 -63.07 -31.18
CA LEU A 204 -28.32 -61.85 -31.58
C LEU A 204 -29.28 -60.66 -31.66
N GLN A 205 -30.48 -60.83 -32.20
CA GLN A 205 -31.51 -59.78 -32.23
C GLN A 205 -31.92 -59.35 -30.82
N GLN A 206 -32.13 -60.29 -29.89
CA GLN A 206 -32.45 -59.95 -28.50
C GLN A 206 -31.32 -59.14 -27.83
N LYS A 207 -30.06 -59.56 -28.01
CA LYS A 207 -28.91 -58.81 -27.51
C LYS A 207 -28.82 -57.42 -28.12
N GLN A 208 -29.00 -57.31 -29.44
CA GLN A 208 -28.96 -56.04 -30.16
C GLN A 208 -30.03 -55.07 -29.64
N VAL A 209 -31.29 -55.50 -29.54
CA VAL A 209 -32.39 -54.65 -29.02
C VAL A 209 -32.10 -54.18 -27.58
N SER A 210 -31.61 -55.08 -26.72
CA SER A 210 -31.27 -54.72 -25.34
C SER A 210 -30.14 -53.70 -25.24
N LEU A 211 -29.12 -53.84 -26.11
CA LEU A 211 -27.95 -52.96 -26.13
C LEU A 211 -28.26 -51.61 -26.77
N GLU A 212 -29.05 -51.58 -27.85
CA GLU A 212 -29.53 -50.36 -28.48
C GLU A 212 -30.42 -49.54 -27.53
N ALA A 213 -31.32 -50.20 -26.78
CA ALA A 213 -32.12 -49.54 -25.76
C ALA A 213 -31.25 -48.94 -24.63
N TRP A 214 -30.20 -49.66 -24.22
CA TRP A 214 -29.24 -49.16 -23.25
C TRP A 214 -28.45 -47.96 -23.81
N LEU A 215 -27.93 -48.05 -25.03
CA LEU A 215 -27.20 -46.97 -25.70
C LEU A 215 -28.05 -45.70 -25.83
N GLN A 216 -29.32 -45.82 -26.22
CA GLN A 216 -30.20 -44.66 -26.34
C GLN A 216 -30.42 -43.95 -24.98
N ARG A 217 -30.62 -44.73 -23.91
CA ARG A 217 -30.78 -44.21 -22.56
C ARG A 217 -29.49 -43.58 -22.03
N GLU A 218 -28.36 -44.24 -22.27
CA GLU A 218 -27.07 -43.78 -21.79
C GLU A 218 -26.60 -42.52 -22.54
N ALA A 219 -26.90 -42.40 -23.84
CA ALA A 219 -26.66 -41.17 -24.60
C ALA A 219 -27.41 -39.97 -24.02
N GLN A 220 -28.68 -40.15 -23.61
CA GLN A 220 -29.45 -39.10 -22.92
C GLN A 220 -28.83 -38.76 -21.55
N THR A 221 -28.38 -39.77 -20.81
CA THR A 221 -27.73 -39.59 -19.50
C THR A 221 -26.41 -38.82 -19.63
N LEU A 222 -25.58 -39.16 -20.63
CA LEU A 222 -24.35 -38.43 -20.95
C LEU A 222 -24.64 -36.98 -21.34
N GLN A 223 -25.67 -36.75 -22.15
CA GLN A 223 -26.05 -35.40 -22.53
C GLN A 223 -26.52 -34.57 -21.33
N GLN A 224 -27.28 -35.18 -20.42
CA GLN A 224 -27.70 -34.53 -19.18
C GLN A 224 -26.49 -34.17 -18.29
N TYR A 225 -25.56 -35.10 -18.07
CA TYR A 225 -24.35 -34.82 -17.29
C TYR A 225 -23.49 -33.71 -17.92
N ARG A 226 -23.41 -33.64 -19.25
CA ARG A 226 -22.71 -32.56 -19.95
C ARG A 226 -23.35 -31.19 -19.71
N VAL A 227 -24.68 -31.10 -19.75
CA VAL A 227 -25.42 -29.87 -19.46
C VAL A 227 -25.25 -29.46 -18.00
N GLU A 228 -25.45 -30.39 -17.06
CA GLU A 228 -25.30 -30.12 -15.62
C GLU A 228 -23.89 -29.63 -15.27
N LEU A 229 -22.86 -30.24 -15.86
CA LEU A 229 -21.48 -29.82 -15.68
C LEU A 229 -21.23 -28.41 -16.23
N ALA A 230 -21.76 -28.09 -17.41
CA ALA A 230 -21.64 -26.76 -18.00
C ALA A 230 -22.35 -25.68 -17.15
N GLU A 231 -23.56 -25.96 -16.65
CA GLU A 231 -24.28 -25.05 -15.74
C GLU A 231 -23.53 -24.83 -14.43
N LYS A 232 -22.92 -25.88 -13.87
CA LYS A 232 -22.09 -25.76 -12.66
C LYS A 232 -20.86 -24.91 -12.90
N HIS A 233 -20.17 -25.08 -14.04
CA HIS A 233 -19.09 -24.17 -14.41
C HIS A 233 -19.57 -22.73 -14.52
N GLN A 234 -20.72 -22.48 -15.15
CA GLN A 234 -21.29 -21.13 -15.25
C GLN A 234 -21.50 -20.49 -13.87
N LYS A 235 -22.07 -21.23 -12.90
CA LYS A 235 -22.25 -20.78 -11.51
C LYS A 235 -20.91 -20.52 -10.80
N THR A 236 -19.94 -21.42 -10.96
CA THR A 236 -18.59 -21.25 -10.39
C THR A 236 -17.91 -20.01 -10.95
N LEU A 237 -18.02 -19.75 -12.26
CA LEU A 237 -17.46 -18.57 -12.90
C LEU A 237 -18.12 -17.27 -12.44
N GLN A 238 -19.42 -17.26 -12.16
CA GLN A 238 -20.12 -16.10 -11.58
C GLN A 238 -19.57 -15.76 -10.19
N LEU A 239 -19.40 -16.77 -9.33
CA LEU A 239 -18.80 -16.57 -8.00
C LEU A 239 -17.34 -16.10 -8.11
N LEU A 240 -16.59 -16.69 -9.04
CA LEU A 240 -15.19 -16.34 -9.29
C LEU A 240 -15.05 -14.90 -9.78
N ARG A 241 -15.96 -14.43 -10.66
CA ARG A 241 -16.00 -13.04 -11.12
C ARG A 241 -16.29 -12.08 -9.98
N LYS A 242 -17.26 -12.40 -9.13
CA LYS A 242 -17.58 -11.59 -7.93
C LYS A 242 -16.37 -11.47 -7.01
N GLN A 243 -15.69 -12.58 -6.74
CA GLN A 243 -14.49 -12.60 -5.90
C GLN A 243 -13.33 -11.82 -6.53
N GLN A 244 -13.15 -11.94 -7.85
CA GLN A 244 -12.17 -11.18 -8.62
C GLN A 244 -12.42 -9.67 -8.51
N THR A 245 -13.67 -9.21 -8.66
CA THR A 245 -14.03 -7.79 -8.51
C THR A 245 -13.66 -7.25 -7.14
N ILE A 246 -13.96 -7.98 -6.05
CA ILE A 246 -13.58 -7.54 -4.70
C ILE A 246 -12.05 -7.37 -4.58
N ILE A 247 -11.27 -8.31 -5.09
CA ILE A 247 -9.81 -8.27 -4.97
C ILE A 247 -9.18 -7.20 -5.87
N LEU A 248 -9.66 -7.07 -7.12
CA LEU A 248 -9.05 -6.18 -8.11
C LEU A 248 -9.58 -4.76 -8.06
N ASP A 249 -10.89 -4.58 -7.85
CA ASP A 249 -11.57 -3.29 -7.95
C ASP A 249 -11.70 -2.60 -6.58
N ASP A 250 -11.65 -3.34 -5.47
CA ASP A 250 -11.59 -2.76 -4.12
C ASP A 250 -10.17 -2.81 -3.54
N GLU A 251 -9.66 -4.01 -3.24
CA GLU A 251 -8.45 -4.18 -2.41
C GLU A 251 -7.19 -3.66 -3.11
N LEU A 252 -7.02 -4.02 -4.39
CA LEU A 252 -5.89 -3.55 -5.18
C LEU A 252 -5.98 -2.04 -5.46
N ILE A 253 -7.18 -1.49 -5.72
CA ILE A 253 -7.36 -0.05 -5.91
C ILE A 253 -7.07 0.71 -4.60
N GLN A 254 -7.52 0.20 -3.46
CA GLN A 254 -7.22 0.78 -2.15
C GLN A 254 -5.73 0.74 -1.84
N TRP A 255 -5.03 -0.35 -2.18
CA TRP A 255 -3.57 -0.41 -2.07
C TRP A 255 -2.88 0.61 -2.97
N LYS A 256 -3.28 0.73 -4.25
CA LYS A 256 -2.75 1.74 -5.18
C LYS A 256 -2.99 3.17 -4.67
N ARG A 257 -4.16 3.45 -4.07
CA ARG A 257 -4.47 4.74 -3.45
C ARG A 257 -3.58 5.02 -2.24
N ARG A 258 -3.31 4.02 -1.40
CA ARG A 258 -2.35 4.17 -0.30
C ARG A 258 -0.94 4.45 -0.81
N GLN A 259 -0.48 3.75 -1.84
CA GLN A 259 0.83 4.01 -2.48
C GLN A 259 0.90 5.45 -3.04
N GLN A 260 -0.17 5.94 -3.66
CA GLN A 260 -0.25 7.31 -4.15
C GLN A 260 -0.14 8.34 -3.01
N LEU A 261 -0.88 8.15 -1.92
CA LEU A 261 -0.82 9.03 -0.75
C LEU A 261 0.52 8.93 0.00
N ALA A 262 1.16 7.75 0.01
CA ALA A 262 2.51 7.57 0.55
C ALA A 262 3.54 8.43 -0.21
N GLY A 263 3.32 8.71 -1.51
CA GLY A 263 4.09 9.68 -2.28
C GLY A 263 4.07 11.10 -1.71
N ASN A 264 3.01 11.47 -0.97
CA ASN A 264 2.89 12.72 -0.24
C ASN A 264 3.34 12.62 1.22
N GLY A 265 3.90 11.49 1.65
CA GLY A 265 4.24 11.26 3.04
C GLY A 265 3.11 10.68 3.89
N GLY A 266 2.10 10.09 3.24
CA GLY A 266 1.05 9.34 3.90
C GLY A 266 1.56 8.07 4.61
N PRO A 267 0.66 7.35 5.31
CA PRO A 267 0.98 6.05 5.87
C PRO A 267 1.54 5.11 4.78
N PRO A 268 2.52 4.25 5.11
CA PRO A 268 3.04 3.27 4.15
C PRO A 268 1.92 2.41 3.56
N GLU A 269 2.04 2.06 2.28
CA GLU A 269 1.05 1.30 1.52
C GLU A 269 0.83 -0.13 2.04
N GLY A 270 1.81 -0.67 2.77
CA GLY A 270 1.82 -2.03 3.27
C GLY A 270 2.32 -3.05 2.24
N SER A 271 2.60 -4.27 2.70
CA SER A 271 3.11 -5.34 1.83
C SER A 271 2.08 -5.80 0.81
N LEU A 272 2.55 -6.11 -0.41
CA LEU A 272 1.77 -6.75 -1.47
C LEU A 272 1.52 -8.24 -1.22
N ASP A 273 2.12 -8.86 -0.21
CA ASP A 273 2.11 -10.32 -0.06
C ASP A 273 0.71 -10.91 0.15
N VAL A 274 -0.16 -10.20 0.89
CA VAL A 274 -1.56 -10.62 1.08
C VAL A 274 -2.31 -10.58 -0.26
N LEU A 275 -2.20 -9.47 -0.99
CA LEU A 275 -2.79 -9.31 -2.33
C LEU A 275 -2.24 -10.34 -3.32
N GLN A 276 -0.94 -10.61 -3.29
CA GLN A 276 -0.32 -11.66 -4.09
C GLN A 276 -0.95 -13.01 -3.77
N SER A 277 -1.07 -13.38 -2.49
CA SER A 277 -1.66 -14.66 -2.09
C SER A 277 -3.09 -14.84 -2.62
N TRP A 278 -3.90 -13.77 -2.62
CA TRP A 278 -5.26 -13.81 -3.17
C TRP A 278 -5.27 -13.89 -4.69
N CYS A 279 -4.41 -13.11 -5.37
CA CYS A 279 -4.29 -13.15 -6.83
C CYS A 279 -3.79 -14.52 -7.32
N GLU A 280 -2.87 -15.14 -6.58
CA GLU A 280 -2.36 -16.48 -6.83
C GLU A 280 -3.43 -17.56 -6.64
N LYS A 281 -4.21 -17.49 -5.55
CA LYS A 281 -5.37 -18.39 -5.34
C LYS A 281 -6.42 -18.24 -6.45
N LEU A 282 -6.73 -17.00 -6.86
CA LEU A 282 -7.60 -16.75 -8.01
C LEU A 282 -7.03 -17.39 -9.28
N ALA A 283 -5.76 -17.11 -9.59
CA ALA A 283 -5.10 -17.63 -10.79
C ALA A 283 -5.15 -19.17 -10.84
N GLU A 284 -4.90 -19.83 -9.71
CA GLU A 284 -4.96 -21.28 -9.59
C GLU A 284 -6.36 -21.84 -9.86
N ILE A 285 -7.39 -21.28 -9.21
CA ILE A 285 -8.79 -21.74 -9.37
C ILE A 285 -9.30 -21.45 -10.80
N ILE A 286 -8.99 -20.28 -11.35
CA ILE A 286 -9.31 -19.92 -12.75
C ILE A 286 -8.65 -20.92 -13.70
N TRP A 287 -7.37 -21.23 -13.49
CA TRP A 287 -6.63 -22.14 -14.36
C TRP A 287 -7.17 -23.57 -14.30
N GLN A 288 -7.51 -24.06 -13.10
CA GLN A 288 -8.13 -25.38 -12.92
C GLN A 288 -9.47 -25.49 -13.65
N ASN A 289 -10.36 -24.51 -13.47
CA ASN A 289 -11.64 -24.49 -14.19
C ASN A 289 -11.44 -24.44 -15.71
N ARG A 290 -10.44 -23.69 -16.20
CA ARG A 290 -10.13 -23.63 -17.64
C ARG A 290 -9.73 -24.99 -18.19
N GLN A 291 -8.87 -25.72 -17.47
CA GLN A 291 -8.47 -27.06 -17.85
C GLN A 291 -9.64 -28.04 -17.84
N GLN A 292 -10.54 -27.93 -16.87
CA GLN A 292 -11.77 -28.73 -16.80
C GLN A 292 -12.68 -28.48 -18.02
N ILE A 293 -12.93 -27.20 -18.36
CA ILE A 293 -13.74 -26.81 -19.52
C ILE A 293 -13.13 -27.35 -20.82
N ARG A 294 -11.81 -27.22 -21.01
CA ARG A 294 -11.12 -27.77 -22.19
C ARG A 294 -11.21 -29.29 -22.29
N ARG A 295 -11.14 -29.99 -21.15
CA ARG A 295 -11.35 -31.45 -21.12
C ARG A 295 -12.80 -31.80 -21.48
N ALA A 296 -13.78 -31.04 -21.01
CA ALA A 296 -15.18 -31.22 -21.39
C ALA A 296 -15.39 -30.99 -22.90
N GLU A 297 -14.79 -29.94 -23.48
CA GLU A 297 -14.77 -29.70 -24.93
C GLU A 297 -14.17 -30.90 -25.69
N HIS A 298 -13.04 -31.43 -25.21
CA HIS A 298 -12.40 -32.60 -25.83
C HIS A 298 -13.29 -33.85 -25.78
N LEU A 299 -13.95 -34.10 -24.64
CA LEU A 299 -14.90 -35.21 -24.51
C LEU A 299 -16.10 -35.05 -25.48
N CYS A 300 -16.60 -33.82 -25.65
CA CYS A 300 -17.68 -33.54 -26.61
C CYS A 300 -17.24 -33.78 -28.06
N GLN A 301 -15.99 -33.42 -28.41
CA GLN A 301 -15.43 -33.68 -29.74
C GLN A 301 -15.21 -35.18 -30.01
N GLN A 302 -14.80 -35.95 -29.00
CA GLN A 302 -14.60 -37.40 -29.13
C GLN A 302 -15.91 -38.16 -29.36
N LEU A 303 -17.01 -37.72 -28.74
CA LEU A 303 -18.34 -38.30 -28.93
C LEU A 303 -19.37 -37.16 -29.14
N PRO A 304 -19.59 -36.75 -30.40
CA PRO A 304 -20.56 -35.70 -30.72
C PRO A 304 -21.99 -36.19 -30.44
N ILE A 305 -22.68 -35.50 -29.54
CA ILE A 305 -24.10 -35.72 -29.25
C ILE A 305 -24.79 -34.38 -29.48
N PRO A 306 -25.70 -34.26 -30.47
CA PRO A 306 -26.37 -32.99 -30.76
C PRO A 306 -27.11 -32.45 -29.54
N GLY A 307 -26.88 -31.17 -29.21
CA GLY A 307 -27.58 -30.48 -28.13
C GLY A 307 -26.92 -29.16 -27.73
N PRO A 308 -27.40 -28.51 -26.65
CA PRO A 308 -27.01 -27.14 -26.30
C PRO A 308 -25.59 -27.00 -25.73
N VAL A 309 -24.94 -28.12 -25.40
CA VAL A 309 -23.66 -28.15 -24.68
C VAL A 309 -22.54 -27.42 -25.43
N GLU A 310 -22.54 -27.47 -26.76
CA GLU A 310 -21.51 -26.80 -27.57
C GLU A 310 -21.54 -25.28 -27.38
N GLU A 311 -22.74 -24.67 -27.40
CA GLU A 311 -22.93 -23.24 -27.16
C GLU A 311 -22.58 -22.87 -25.72
N MET A 312 -23.02 -23.69 -24.76
CA MET A 312 -22.74 -23.46 -23.33
C MET A 312 -21.23 -23.51 -23.02
N LEU A 313 -20.52 -24.50 -23.54
CA LEU A 313 -19.07 -24.61 -23.36
C LEU A 313 -18.34 -23.44 -24.01
N ALA A 314 -18.78 -22.99 -25.19
CA ALA A 314 -18.21 -21.81 -25.84
C ALA A 314 -18.39 -20.53 -25.00
N GLU A 315 -19.58 -20.31 -24.41
CA GLU A 315 -19.86 -19.17 -23.53
C GLU A 315 -19.01 -19.22 -22.25
N VAL A 316 -18.94 -20.39 -21.61
CA VAL A 316 -18.16 -20.62 -20.39
C VAL A 316 -16.66 -20.44 -20.65
N ASN A 317 -16.16 -20.91 -21.80
CA ASN A 317 -14.77 -20.75 -22.21
C ASN A 317 -14.43 -19.28 -22.57
N ALA A 318 -15.34 -18.55 -23.19
CA ALA A 318 -15.18 -17.11 -23.41
C ALA A 318 -15.10 -16.36 -22.07
N THR A 319 -16.05 -16.62 -21.17
CA THR A 319 -16.11 -15.98 -19.85
C THR A 319 -14.84 -16.22 -19.03
N ILE A 320 -14.34 -17.45 -18.98
CA ILE A 320 -13.12 -17.74 -18.22
C ILE A 320 -11.86 -17.12 -18.85
N THR A 321 -11.85 -16.96 -20.18
CA THR A 321 -10.78 -16.25 -20.91
C THR A 321 -10.77 -14.76 -20.56
N ASP A 322 -11.94 -14.15 -20.42
CA ASP A 322 -12.06 -12.75 -19.98
C ASP A 322 -11.64 -12.57 -18.52
N ILE A 323 -12.02 -13.51 -17.64
CA ILE A 323 -11.63 -13.51 -16.23
C ILE A 323 -10.09 -13.58 -16.09
N ILE A 324 -9.43 -14.52 -16.78
CA ILE A 324 -7.96 -14.63 -16.70
C ILE A 324 -7.27 -13.40 -17.31
N SER A 325 -7.80 -12.85 -18.40
CA SER A 325 -7.26 -11.65 -19.04
C SER A 325 -7.33 -10.44 -18.12
N ALA A 326 -8.46 -10.23 -17.45
CA ALA A 326 -8.62 -9.17 -16.46
C ALA A 326 -7.66 -9.35 -15.27
N LEU A 327 -7.47 -10.58 -14.79
CA LEU A 327 -6.55 -10.87 -13.69
C LEU A 327 -5.10 -10.55 -14.07
N VAL A 328 -4.61 -11.09 -15.19
CA VAL A 328 -3.21 -10.95 -15.61
C VAL A 328 -2.88 -9.48 -15.91
N THR A 329 -3.77 -8.76 -16.59
CA THR A 329 -3.54 -7.34 -16.93
C THR A 329 -3.58 -6.44 -15.70
N SER A 330 -4.50 -6.66 -14.76
CA SER A 330 -4.65 -5.81 -13.57
C SER A 330 -3.55 -6.03 -12.53
N THR A 331 -2.96 -7.22 -12.50
CA THR A 331 -1.94 -7.62 -11.51
C THR A 331 -0.50 -7.36 -11.95
N PHE A 332 -0.31 -6.76 -13.13
CA PHE A 332 0.97 -6.16 -13.53
C PHE A 332 1.06 -4.73 -12.99
N ILE A 333 1.74 -4.56 -11.86
CA ILE A 333 1.70 -3.32 -11.07
C ILE A 333 3.10 -2.80 -10.74
N ILE A 334 3.17 -1.52 -10.42
CA ILE A 334 4.40 -0.87 -9.99
C ILE A 334 4.47 -0.96 -8.46
N GLU A 335 5.38 -1.80 -7.98
CA GLU A 335 5.64 -2.00 -6.55
C GLU A 335 6.41 -0.83 -5.96
N LYS A 336 7.41 -0.31 -6.69
CA LYS A 336 8.17 0.88 -6.31
C LYS A 336 8.07 1.93 -7.42
N GLN A 337 7.37 3.02 -7.13
CA GLN A 337 7.18 4.12 -8.07
C GLN A 337 8.53 4.81 -8.40
N PRO A 338 8.70 5.31 -9.64
CA PRO A 338 9.78 6.24 -9.94
C PRO A 338 9.60 7.55 -9.13
N PRO A 339 10.68 8.33 -8.92
CA PRO A 339 10.55 9.67 -8.35
C PRO A 339 9.57 10.52 -9.17
N GLN A 340 8.56 11.09 -8.52
CA GLN A 340 7.54 11.90 -9.19
C GLN A 340 8.04 13.29 -9.57
N VAL A 341 9.15 13.75 -8.99
CA VAL A 341 9.94 14.87 -9.53
C VAL A 341 11.22 14.29 -10.10
N LEU A 342 11.33 14.30 -11.43
CA LEU A 342 12.42 13.64 -12.14
C LEU A 342 13.35 14.68 -12.78
N LYS A 343 14.59 14.74 -12.28
CA LYS A 343 15.62 15.59 -12.89
C LYS A 343 16.28 14.90 -14.07
N THR A 344 16.39 15.59 -15.21
CA THR A 344 17.13 15.08 -16.38
C THR A 344 18.56 14.72 -16.03
N GLN A 345 19.12 13.70 -16.69
CA GLN A 345 20.49 13.19 -16.48
C GLN A 345 20.78 12.69 -15.06
N THR A 346 19.75 12.47 -14.25
CA THR A 346 19.87 11.89 -12.92
C THR A 346 19.38 10.45 -12.95
N LYS A 347 20.12 9.55 -12.27
CA LYS A 347 19.73 8.15 -12.17
C LYS A 347 18.50 8.01 -11.28
N PHE A 348 17.58 7.14 -11.67
CA PHE A 348 16.40 6.80 -10.90
C PHE A 348 16.08 5.31 -11.02
N ALA A 349 15.21 4.84 -10.14
CA ALA A 349 14.84 3.44 -10.03
C ALA A 349 13.31 3.27 -9.96
N ALA A 350 12.83 2.11 -10.37
CA ALA A 350 11.45 1.67 -10.22
C ALA A 350 11.41 0.13 -10.17
N THR A 351 10.35 -0.43 -9.59
CA THR A 351 10.14 -1.87 -9.54
C THR A 351 8.75 -2.21 -9.98
N VAL A 352 8.64 -3.16 -10.92
CA VAL A 352 7.36 -3.68 -11.44
C VAL A 352 7.24 -5.13 -11.02
N ARG A 353 6.06 -5.56 -10.57
CA ARG A 353 5.76 -6.92 -10.10
C ARG A 353 4.54 -7.46 -10.84
N LEU A 354 4.57 -8.75 -11.16
CA LEU A 354 3.40 -9.49 -11.65
C LEU A 354 2.91 -10.42 -10.54
N LEU A 355 1.79 -10.08 -9.89
CA LEU A 355 1.33 -10.81 -8.70
C LEU A 355 0.95 -12.28 -8.99
N VAL A 356 0.58 -12.60 -10.23
CA VAL A 356 0.22 -13.98 -10.64
C VAL A 356 1.37 -14.75 -11.30
N GLY A 357 2.54 -14.13 -11.43
CA GLY A 357 3.66 -14.65 -12.23
C GLY A 357 4.23 -15.97 -11.73
N GLY A 358 4.23 -16.18 -10.41
CA GLY A 358 4.62 -17.45 -9.78
C GLY A 358 3.70 -18.59 -10.19
N LYS A 359 2.39 -18.45 -9.93
CA LYS A 359 1.38 -19.50 -10.18
C LYS A 359 1.10 -19.80 -11.65
N LEU A 360 1.18 -18.80 -12.53
CA LEU A 360 0.99 -19.00 -13.97
C LEU A 360 2.25 -19.47 -14.69
N ASN A 361 3.32 -19.80 -13.96
CA ASN A 361 4.59 -20.29 -14.49
C ASN A 361 5.26 -19.35 -15.52
N VAL A 362 4.97 -18.05 -15.46
CA VAL A 362 5.58 -17.04 -16.34
C VAL A 362 7.10 -16.96 -16.12
N HIS A 363 7.54 -17.27 -14.89
CA HIS A 363 8.95 -17.33 -14.53
C HIS A 363 9.76 -18.41 -15.28
N MET A 364 9.11 -19.39 -15.94
CA MET A 364 9.82 -20.41 -16.74
C MET A 364 10.44 -19.84 -18.01
N ASN A 365 9.89 -18.75 -18.53
CA ASN A 365 10.49 -17.97 -19.60
C ASN A 365 10.32 -16.47 -19.27
N PRO A 366 11.16 -15.93 -18.38
CA PRO A 366 10.93 -14.62 -17.77
C PRO A 366 10.92 -13.53 -18.83
N PRO A 367 9.84 -12.74 -18.93
CA PRO A 367 9.71 -11.75 -19.99
C PRO A 367 10.55 -10.51 -19.70
N GLN A 368 10.86 -9.77 -20.77
CA GLN A 368 11.44 -8.44 -20.66
C GLN A 368 10.34 -7.40 -20.45
N VAL A 369 10.58 -6.48 -19.52
CA VAL A 369 9.78 -5.28 -19.29
C VAL A 369 10.51 -4.08 -19.89
N LYS A 370 9.79 -3.27 -20.65
CA LYS A 370 10.30 -2.03 -21.24
C LYS A 370 9.62 -0.82 -20.60
N ALA A 371 10.41 0.14 -20.15
CA ALA A 371 9.98 1.41 -19.59
C ALA A 371 10.07 2.51 -20.66
N THR A 372 9.03 3.32 -20.82
CA THR A 372 9.00 4.43 -21.77
C THR A 372 8.28 5.62 -21.15
N ILE A 373 8.70 6.85 -21.45
CA ILE A 373 8.05 8.05 -20.93
C ILE A 373 7.08 8.61 -21.97
N ILE A 374 5.85 8.84 -21.55
CA ILE A 374 4.77 9.35 -22.40
C ILE A 374 4.09 10.56 -21.73
N SER A 375 3.50 11.43 -22.54
CA SER A 375 2.78 12.62 -22.07
C SER A 375 1.35 12.29 -21.65
N GLU A 376 0.68 13.28 -21.06
CA GLU A 376 -0.74 13.20 -20.74
C GLU A 376 -1.62 12.84 -21.94
N GLN A 377 -1.41 13.50 -23.07
CA GLN A 377 -2.19 13.23 -24.28
C GLN A 377 -1.98 11.80 -24.78
N GLN A 378 -0.74 11.30 -24.72
CA GLN A 378 -0.40 9.94 -25.12
C GLN A 378 -0.98 8.88 -24.17
N ALA A 379 -1.03 9.15 -22.87
CA ALA A 379 -1.69 8.26 -21.92
C ALA A 379 -3.21 8.21 -22.16
N LYS A 380 -3.84 9.34 -22.49
CA LYS A 380 -5.27 9.41 -22.84
C LYS A 380 -5.58 8.62 -24.10
N SER A 381 -4.76 8.71 -25.15
CA SER A 381 -4.96 7.94 -26.39
C SER A 381 -4.67 6.45 -26.20
N LEU A 382 -3.72 6.09 -25.32
CA LEU A 382 -3.45 4.70 -24.95
C LEU A 382 -4.66 4.01 -24.30
N LEU A 383 -5.42 4.72 -23.46
CA LEU A 383 -6.68 4.18 -22.90
C LEU A 383 -7.79 3.99 -23.93
N LYS A 384 -7.75 4.73 -25.04
CA LYS A 384 -8.72 4.59 -26.15
C LYS A 384 -8.32 3.53 -27.17
N ASN A 385 -7.22 2.81 -26.95
CA ASN A 385 -6.63 1.86 -27.90
C ASN A 385 -6.32 2.46 -29.28
N GLU A 386 -6.07 3.77 -29.35
CA GLU A 386 -5.56 4.39 -30.58
C GLU A 386 -4.10 3.94 -30.79
N ASN A 387 -3.73 3.58 -32.03
CA ASN A 387 -2.40 3.08 -32.35
C ASN A 387 -1.31 4.16 -32.13
N THR A 388 -0.76 4.22 -30.92
CA THR A 388 0.32 5.13 -30.50
C THR A 388 1.71 4.53 -30.66
N ARG A 389 1.86 3.45 -31.46
CA ARG A 389 3.13 2.75 -31.63
C ARG A 389 4.22 3.73 -32.12
N ASN A 390 5.22 3.94 -31.28
CA ASN A 390 6.49 4.64 -31.51
C ASN A 390 6.56 6.15 -31.28
N ASP A 391 5.52 6.81 -30.79
CA ASP A 391 5.62 8.23 -30.43
C ASP A 391 5.81 8.37 -28.91
N TYR A 392 7.06 8.38 -28.46
CA TYR A 392 7.41 8.58 -27.05
C TYR A 392 7.79 10.03 -26.78
N SER A 393 7.47 10.50 -25.58
CA SER A 393 7.78 11.87 -25.16
C SER A 393 9.25 12.04 -24.77
N GLY A 394 10.06 10.99 -24.62
CA GLY A 394 11.45 11.14 -24.22
C GLY A 394 12.31 9.89 -24.37
N GLU A 395 13.61 10.06 -24.17
CA GLU A 395 14.63 9.00 -24.26
C GLU A 395 15.11 8.62 -22.85
N ILE A 396 14.74 7.42 -22.39
CA ILE A 396 15.22 6.83 -21.13
C ILE A 396 16.34 5.83 -21.46
N LEU A 397 17.48 5.97 -20.80
CA LEU A 397 18.58 5.01 -20.84
C LEU A 397 18.34 3.88 -19.84
N ASN A 398 18.84 2.68 -20.13
CA ASN A 398 18.68 1.46 -19.30
C ASN A 398 17.20 1.13 -19.03
N ASN A 399 16.37 1.27 -20.06
CA ASN A 399 14.92 1.20 -19.95
C ASN A 399 14.34 -0.20 -20.19
N CYS A 400 15.16 -1.24 -20.32
CA CYS A 400 14.70 -2.63 -20.40
C CYS A 400 15.25 -3.43 -19.23
N CYS A 401 14.43 -4.29 -18.62
CA CYS A 401 14.80 -5.17 -17.52
C CYS A 401 14.07 -6.50 -17.67
N VAL A 402 14.75 -7.62 -17.46
CA VAL A 402 14.12 -8.95 -17.45
C VAL A 402 13.51 -9.19 -16.07
N MET A 403 12.33 -9.79 -16.01
CA MET A 403 11.72 -10.16 -14.73
C MET A 403 12.52 -11.26 -14.03
N GLU A 404 12.70 -11.14 -12.72
CA GLU A 404 13.42 -12.09 -11.88
C GLU A 404 12.45 -12.75 -10.90
N TYR A 405 12.56 -14.07 -10.75
CA TYR A 405 11.72 -14.85 -9.83
C TYR A 405 12.47 -15.18 -8.54
N HIS A 406 11.91 -14.79 -7.40
CA HIS A 406 12.43 -15.11 -6.08
C HIS A 406 11.69 -16.32 -5.50
N GLN A 407 12.36 -17.47 -5.44
CA GLN A 407 11.74 -18.73 -5.03
C GLN A 407 11.21 -18.73 -3.58
N ALA A 408 11.89 -18.04 -2.66
CA ALA A 408 11.49 -18.00 -1.25
C ALA A 408 10.17 -17.26 -1.01
N THR A 409 9.88 -16.24 -1.83
CA THR A 409 8.73 -15.35 -1.68
C THR A 409 7.69 -15.56 -2.78
N GLY A 410 7.99 -16.33 -3.82
CA GLY A 410 7.15 -16.50 -4.99
C GLY A 410 7.01 -15.25 -5.86
N THR A 411 7.88 -14.25 -5.68
CA THR A 411 7.71 -12.94 -6.33
C THR A 411 8.37 -12.90 -7.70
N LEU A 412 7.65 -12.41 -8.71
CA LEU A 412 8.17 -12.16 -10.06
C LEU A 412 8.20 -10.65 -10.32
N SER A 413 9.41 -10.06 -10.32
CA SER A 413 9.58 -8.61 -10.40
C SER A 413 10.70 -8.19 -11.35
N ALA A 414 10.56 -7.04 -12.02
CA ALA A 414 11.62 -6.37 -12.77
C ALA A 414 12.16 -5.17 -11.98
N HIS A 415 13.45 -5.18 -11.65
CA HIS A 415 14.11 -4.14 -10.85
C HIS A 415 14.94 -3.20 -11.73
N PHE A 416 14.37 -2.05 -12.07
CA PHE A 416 15.08 -1.00 -12.76
C PHE A 416 15.90 -0.17 -11.76
N ARG A 417 17.21 -0.34 -11.71
CA ARG A 417 18.08 0.28 -10.69
C ARG A 417 18.74 1.58 -11.12
N ASN A 418 18.92 1.79 -12.42
CA ASN A 418 19.81 2.81 -12.98
C ASN A 418 19.26 3.43 -14.26
N MET A 419 17.94 3.60 -14.36
CA MET A 419 17.33 4.34 -15.47
C MET A 419 17.78 5.81 -15.41
N SER A 420 17.87 6.46 -16.58
CA SER A 420 18.20 7.89 -16.65
C SER A 420 17.48 8.55 -17.82
N LEU A 421 16.77 9.65 -17.55
CA LEU A 421 16.08 10.43 -18.58
C LEU A 421 17.07 11.39 -19.25
N LYS A 422 17.36 11.16 -20.54
CA LYS A 422 18.36 11.94 -21.30
C LYS A 422 17.74 13.14 -22.00
N ARG A 423 16.57 12.97 -22.61
CA ARG A 423 15.84 14.02 -23.34
C ARG A 423 14.35 13.88 -23.12
N ILE A 424 13.65 15.02 -23.13
CA ILE A 424 12.19 15.11 -23.03
C ILE A 424 11.70 16.07 -24.12
N LYS A 425 10.72 15.63 -24.91
CA LYS A 425 9.94 16.43 -25.84
C LYS A 425 8.77 17.02 -25.06
N ARG A 426 8.50 18.29 -25.28
CA ARG A 426 7.44 19.03 -24.60
C ARG A 426 6.48 19.59 -25.63
N SER A 427 5.24 19.72 -25.21
CA SER A 427 4.20 20.33 -26.03
C SER A 427 4.40 21.85 -26.12
N ASP A 428 3.97 22.46 -27.24
CA ASP A 428 3.95 23.92 -27.37
C ASP A 428 2.93 24.50 -26.39
N ARG A 429 3.43 25.25 -25.41
CA ARG A 429 2.61 25.79 -24.31
C ARG A 429 1.63 26.83 -24.83
N ARG A 430 0.39 26.80 -24.33
CA ARG A 430 -0.61 27.84 -24.57
C ARG A 430 -0.88 28.59 -23.26
N GLY A 431 -0.68 29.91 -23.24
CA GLY A 431 -1.04 30.76 -22.10
C GLY A 431 -0.05 30.74 -20.92
N ALA A 432 -0.59 30.68 -19.69
CA ALA A 432 0.15 30.88 -18.43
C ALA A 432 0.70 29.58 -17.79
N GLU A 433 0.65 28.43 -18.49
CA GLU A 433 1.08 27.13 -17.95
C GLU A 433 2.60 27.04 -17.79
N SER A 434 3.03 26.59 -16.62
CA SER A 434 4.45 26.44 -16.29
C SER A 434 5.00 25.07 -16.72
N VAL A 435 6.31 25.01 -17.00
CA VAL A 435 7.05 23.75 -17.19
C VAL A 435 6.78 22.74 -16.07
N THR A 436 6.70 23.23 -14.84
CA THR A 436 6.59 22.43 -13.62
C THR A 436 5.17 21.90 -13.39
N GLU A 437 4.25 22.22 -14.29
CA GLU A 437 2.88 21.71 -14.29
C GLU A 437 2.69 20.63 -15.36
N GLU A 438 3.60 20.49 -16.33
CA GLU A 438 3.53 19.48 -17.39
C GLU A 438 3.81 18.08 -16.80
N LYS A 439 2.78 17.22 -16.83
CA LYS A 439 2.83 15.86 -16.27
C LYS A 439 3.15 14.83 -17.36
N PHE A 440 4.03 13.91 -17.02
CA PHE A 440 4.39 12.74 -17.80
C PHE A 440 4.09 11.47 -16.98
N THR A 441 4.16 10.31 -17.61
CA THR A 441 4.14 9.02 -16.91
C THR A 441 5.13 8.07 -17.55
N ILE A 442 5.67 7.17 -16.75
CA ILE A 442 6.46 6.04 -17.23
C ILE A 442 5.51 4.87 -17.47
N LEU A 443 5.35 4.51 -18.74
CA LEU A 443 4.67 3.31 -19.19
C LEU A 443 5.64 2.13 -19.11
N PHE A 444 5.27 1.12 -18.33
CA PHE A 444 5.92 -0.19 -18.34
C PHE A 444 5.07 -1.15 -19.16
N GLU A 445 5.70 -1.83 -20.12
CA GLU A 445 5.04 -2.80 -20.99
C GLU A 445 5.83 -4.11 -21.04
N SER A 446 5.13 -5.23 -21.15
CA SER A 446 5.72 -6.55 -21.30
C SER A 446 4.79 -7.48 -22.09
N GLN A 447 5.37 -8.50 -22.70
CA GLN A 447 4.64 -9.53 -23.44
C GLN A 447 5.14 -10.91 -23.05
N PHE A 448 4.21 -11.82 -22.74
CA PHE A 448 4.51 -13.20 -22.39
C PHE A 448 3.34 -14.11 -22.72
N SER A 449 3.58 -15.41 -22.68
CA SER A 449 2.56 -16.43 -22.85
C SER A 449 2.34 -17.25 -21.57
N VAL A 450 1.14 -17.80 -21.43
CA VAL A 450 0.73 -18.68 -20.33
C VAL A 450 0.15 -19.97 -20.90
N GLY A 451 0.36 -21.10 -20.22
CA GLY A 451 -0.22 -22.39 -20.60
C GLY A 451 0.40 -23.03 -21.84
N GLY A 452 1.71 -22.92 -22.02
CA GLY A 452 2.39 -23.53 -23.18
C GLY A 452 2.07 -22.83 -24.51
N ASN A 453 2.12 -21.49 -24.52
CA ASN A 453 1.78 -20.63 -25.67
C ASN A 453 0.30 -20.59 -26.08
N GLU A 454 -0.59 -21.07 -25.22
CA GLU A 454 -2.04 -21.03 -25.47
C GLU A 454 -2.60 -19.60 -25.41
N LEU A 455 -2.22 -18.83 -24.37
CA LEU A 455 -2.66 -17.46 -24.19
C LEU A 455 -1.45 -16.54 -24.25
N VAL A 456 -1.55 -15.46 -25.04
CA VAL A 456 -0.51 -14.43 -25.17
C VAL A 456 -1.03 -13.13 -24.60
N PHE A 457 -0.35 -12.60 -23.60
CA PHE A 457 -0.72 -11.37 -22.92
C PHE A 457 0.26 -10.24 -23.27
N GLN A 458 -0.31 -9.06 -23.52
CA GLN A 458 0.43 -7.80 -23.53
C GLN A 458 -0.04 -6.99 -22.33
N VAL A 459 0.83 -6.87 -21.33
CA VAL A 459 0.52 -6.14 -20.10
C VAL A 459 1.14 -4.76 -20.13
N LYS A 460 0.41 -3.77 -19.62
CA LYS A 460 0.81 -2.37 -19.57
C LYS A 460 0.41 -1.78 -18.23
N THR A 461 1.28 -0.98 -17.64
CA THR A 461 0.98 -0.26 -16.40
C THR A 461 1.65 1.10 -16.40
N LEU A 462 0.94 2.12 -15.89
CA LEU A 462 1.40 3.50 -15.85
C LEU A 462 1.88 3.84 -14.44
N SER A 463 3.01 4.53 -14.34
CA SER A 463 3.44 5.14 -13.08
C SER A 463 2.45 6.21 -12.62
N LEU A 464 2.60 6.62 -11.37
CA LEU A 464 2.02 7.89 -10.95
C LEU A 464 2.60 9.02 -11.82
N PRO A 465 1.89 10.16 -11.92
CA PRO A 465 2.38 11.30 -12.68
C PRO A 465 3.75 11.77 -12.20
N VAL A 466 4.62 12.06 -13.16
CA VAL A 466 5.98 12.55 -12.99
C VAL A 466 6.10 13.93 -13.63
N VAL A 467 6.68 14.88 -12.91
CA VAL A 467 7.07 16.20 -13.41
C VAL A 467 8.57 16.18 -13.71
N VAL A 468 8.94 16.52 -14.94
CA VAL A 468 10.35 16.51 -15.37
C VAL A 468 10.96 17.90 -15.19
N ILE A 469 12.07 17.99 -14.46
CA ILE A 469 12.81 19.24 -14.23
C ILE A 469 14.22 19.16 -14.83
N VAL A 470 14.79 20.33 -15.17
CA VAL A 470 16.19 20.45 -15.64
C VAL A 470 17.10 21.06 -14.58
N HIS A 471 16.54 21.89 -13.69
CA HIS A 471 17.28 22.58 -12.64
C HIS A 471 16.60 22.42 -11.27
N GLY A 472 17.39 22.34 -10.20
CA GLY A 472 16.86 22.10 -8.84
C GLY A 472 15.98 23.23 -8.30
N SER A 473 16.10 24.46 -8.83
CA SER A 473 15.21 25.58 -8.48
C SER A 473 13.75 25.34 -8.87
N GLN A 474 13.48 24.37 -9.74
CA GLN A 474 12.13 24.01 -10.19
C GLN A 474 11.46 22.98 -9.26
N ASP A 475 12.22 22.39 -8.33
CA ASP A 475 11.77 21.30 -7.46
C ASP A 475 10.55 21.72 -6.62
N ASN A 476 10.60 22.92 -6.04
CA ASN A 476 9.50 23.49 -5.26
C ASN A 476 8.16 23.45 -6.03
N ASN A 477 8.10 24.03 -7.22
CA ASN A 477 6.87 24.07 -8.01
C ASN A 477 6.47 22.69 -8.56
N ALA A 478 7.44 21.85 -8.91
CA ALA A 478 7.16 20.49 -9.38
C ALA A 478 6.55 19.63 -8.26
N THR A 479 7.07 19.75 -7.04
CA THR A 479 6.55 19.08 -5.84
C THR A 479 5.13 19.54 -5.51
N ALA A 480 4.79 20.82 -5.74
CA ALA A 480 3.42 21.32 -5.60
C ALA A 480 2.45 20.58 -6.53
N THR A 481 2.81 20.43 -7.81
CA THR A 481 2.01 19.74 -8.83
C THR A 481 1.80 18.27 -8.46
N VAL A 482 2.87 17.62 -7.99
CA VAL A 482 2.82 16.22 -7.52
C VAL A 482 1.93 16.07 -6.29
N LEU A 483 2.08 16.97 -5.30
CA LEU A 483 1.27 16.97 -4.10
C LEU A 483 -0.22 17.04 -4.44
N TRP A 484 -0.60 17.99 -5.29
CA TRP A 484 -1.99 18.21 -5.69
C TRP A 484 -2.56 17.01 -6.44
N ASP A 485 -1.79 16.41 -7.35
CA ASP A 485 -2.23 15.23 -8.09
C ASP A 485 -2.41 14.01 -7.18
N ASN A 486 -1.43 13.72 -6.33
CA ASN A 486 -1.51 12.61 -5.40
C ASN A 486 -2.65 12.77 -4.39
N ALA A 487 -2.87 13.98 -3.88
CA ALA A 487 -3.89 14.23 -2.86
C ALA A 487 -5.31 14.13 -3.43
N PHE A 488 -5.54 14.66 -4.63
CA PHE A 488 -6.91 14.94 -5.11
C PHE A 488 -7.31 14.22 -6.39
N ALA A 489 -6.48 13.31 -6.91
CA ALA A 489 -6.87 12.43 -8.01
C ALA A 489 -7.94 11.42 -7.56
N GLU A 490 -9.04 11.35 -8.30
CA GLU A 490 -10.08 10.35 -8.11
C GLU A 490 -9.69 8.98 -8.70
N PRO A 491 -10.10 7.85 -8.08
CA PRO A 491 -9.95 6.53 -8.65
C PRO A 491 -10.61 6.42 -10.03
N GLY A 492 -9.95 5.78 -11.00
CA GLY A 492 -10.49 5.57 -12.34
C GLY A 492 -10.59 6.84 -13.21
N ARG A 493 -10.04 7.97 -12.77
CA ARG A 493 -10.02 9.21 -13.55
C ARG A 493 -9.41 9.03 -14.95
N VAL A 494 -9.80 9.91 -15.87
CA VAL A 494 -9.03 10.14 -17.10
C VAL A 494 -7.60 10.55 -16.68
N PRO A 495 -6.53 10.00 -17.31
CA PRO A 495 -5.16 10.25 -16.92
C PRO A 495 -4.90 11.74 -16.67
N PHE A 496 -4.27 12.04 -15.53
CA PHE A 496 -3.83 13.37 -15.11
C PHE A 496 -4.92 14.39 -14.75
N ALA A 497 -6.21 14.02 -14.86
CA ALA A 497 -7.32 14.87 -14.44
C ALA A 497 -7.29 15.12 -12.92
N VAL A 498 -7.28 16.38 -12.51
CA VAL A 498 -7.30 16.78 -11.10
C VAL A 498 -8.34 17.90 -10.93
N PRO A 499 -8.94 18.04 -9.75
CA PRO A 499 -9.85 19.15 -9.50
C PRO A 499 -9.11 20.49 -9.55
N ASP A 500 -9.74 21.50 -10.15
CA ASP A 500 -9.26 22.88 -10.15
C ASP A 500 -9.35 23.52 -8.75
N LYS A 501 -10.35 23.09 -7.96
CA LYS A 501 -10.59 23.56 -6.59
C LYS A 501 -10.86 22.40 -5.65
N VAL A 502 -10.38 22.50 -4.42
CA VAL A 502 -10.58 21.51 -3.36
C VAL A 502 -11.05 22.19 -2.09
N LEU A 503 -11.77 21.45 -1.23
CA LEU A 503 -12.21 22.00 0.04
C LEU A 503 -11.01 22.17 0.99
N TRP A 504 -11.04 23.23 1.80
CA TRP A 504 -9.97 23.53 2.76
C TRP A 504 -9.63 22.35 3.69
N PRO A 505 -10.59 21.59 4.27
CA PRO A 505 -10.26 20.42 5.09
C PRO A 505 -9.45 19.35 4.33
N GLN A 506 -9.76 19.10 3.06
CA GLN A 506 -9.02 18.13 2.24
C GLN A 506 -7.57 18.61 2.00
N LEU A 507 -7.39 19.92 1.77
CA LEU A 507 -6.05 20.50 1.65
C LEU A 507 -5.29 20.47 2.98
N CYS A 508 -5.95 20.68 4.11
CA CYS A 508 -5.32 20.57 5.43
C CYS A 508 -4.72 19.18 5.66
N GLU A 509 -5.44 18.12 5.29
CA GLU A 509 -4.95 16.75 5.42
C GLU A 509 -3.70 16.53 4.55
N ALA A 510 -3.73 16.99 3.30
CA ALA A 510 -2.59 16.89 2.39
C ALA A 510 -1.37 17.69 2.89
N LEU A 511 -1.57 18.92 3.37
CA LEU A 511 -0.53 19.76 3.96
C LEU A 511 0.07 19.11 5.21
N ASN A 512 -0.77 18.62 6.12
CA ASN A 512 -0.32 18.00 7.35
C ASN A 512 0.45 16.69 7.09
N MET A 513 -0.03 15.89 6.13
CA MET A 513 0.64 14.67 5.68
C MET A 513 2.04 14.99 5.14
N LYS A 514 2.13 15.94 4.20
CA LYS A 514 3.39 16.37 3.61
C LYS A 514 4.34 16.97 4.65
N PHE A 515 3.81 17.81 5.53
CA PHE A 515 4.57 18.45 6.59
C PHE A 515 5.24 17.42 7.51
N LYS A 516 4.47 16.48 8.08
CA LYS A 516 5.00 15.42 8.96
C LYS A 516 6.12 14.61 8.30
N ALA A 517 5.94 14.24 7.04
CA ALA A 517 6.95 13.48 6.31
C ALA A 517 8.21 14.29 6.01
N GLU A 518 8.05 15.55 5.58
CA GLU A 518 9.17 16.41 5.19
C GLU A 518 10.03 16.80 6.41
N VAL A 519 9.38 17.17 7.53
CA VAL A 519 10.09 17.45 8.79
C VAL A 519 10.49 16.19 9.56
N GLN A 520 10.08 15.00 9.08
CA GLN A 520 10.31 13.70 9.71
C GLN A 520 9.90 13.70 11.18
N SER A 521 8.68 14.15 11.45
CA SER A 521 8.11 14.33 12.77
C SER A 521 6.71 13.73 12.86
N ASN A 522 6.41 13.10 13.99
CA ASN A 522 5.03 12.75 14.33
C ASN A 522 4.20 13.97 14.76
N ARG A 523 4.86 15.09 15.13
CA ARG A 523 4.23 16.38 15.42
C ARG A 523 3.83 17.06 14.12
N GLY A 524 2.57 16.88 13.73
CA GLY A 524 1.95 17.57 12.61
C GLY A 524 1.49 18.98 12.92
N LEU A 525 0.68 19.53 12.00
CA LEU A 525 0.01 20.82 12.14
C LEU A 525 -1.14 20.71 13.13
N THR A 526 -1.15 21.57 14.15
CA THR A 526 -2.27 21.68 15.09
C THR A 526 -3.46 22.39 14.47
N LYS A 527 -4.64 22.34 15.11
CA LYS A 527 -5.82 23.11 14.66
C LYS A 527 -5.52 24.60 14.51
N GLU A 528 -4.75 25.17 15.45
CA GLU A 528 -4.32 26.57 15.41
C GLU A 528 -3.39 26.85 14.23
N ASN A 529 -2.46 25.94 13.93
CA ASN A 529 -1.60 26.07 12.75
C ASN A 529 -2.43 26.06 11.46
N LEU A 530 -3.44 25.19 11.37
CA LEU A 530 -4.35 25.16 10.22
C LEU A 530 -5.16 26.45 10.11
N VAL A 531 -5.66 27.02 11.21
CA VAL A 531 -6.33 28.34 11.17
C VAL A 531 -5.40 29.42 10.66
N PHE A 532 -4.15 29.49 11.14
CA PHE A 532 -3.17 30.45 10.64
C PHE A 532 -2.95 30.30 9.12
N LEU A 533 -2.82 29.07 8.62
CA LEU A 533 -2.65 28.82 7.19
C LEU A 533 -3.88 29.25 6.39
N ALA A 534 -5.08 29.02 6.92
CA ALA A 534 -6.34 29.44 6.31
C ALA A 534 -6.42 30.98 6.24
N GLN A 535 -6.10 31.68 7.34
CA GLN A 535 -6.05 33.14 7.38
C GLN A 535 -5.06 33.69 6.35
N LYS A 536 -3.87 33.08 6.26
CA LYS A 536 -2.84 33.48 5.30
C LYS A 536 -3.28 33.28 3.85
N LEU A 537 -3.93 32.16 3.53
CA LEU A 537 -4.35 31.79 2.18
C LEU A 537 -5.58 32.60 1.72
N PHE A 538 -6.61 32.69 2.57
CA PHE A 538 -7.88 33.35 2.23
C PHE A 538 -7.89 34.85 2.53
N ASN A 539 -6.86 35.37 3.21
CA ASN A 539 -6.80 36.74 3.71
C ASN A 539 -8.05 37.11 4.55
N ASN A 540 -8.52 36.16 5.37
CA ASN A 540 -9.69 36.28 6.24
C ASN A 540 -9.25 36.31 7.71
N SER A 541 -10.00 37.02 8.57
CA SER A 541 -9.69 37.24 9.98
C SER A 541 -10.39 36.27 10.95
N SER A 542 -11.14 35.27 10.46
CA SER A 542 -11.77 34.28 11.35
C SER A 542 -10.73 33.49 12.16
N SER A 543 -11.04 33.25 13.43
CA SER A 543 -10.22 32.47 14.37
C SER A 543 -10.68 31.01 14.52
N HIS A 544 -11.80 30.61 13.92
CA HIS A 544 -12.39 29.28 14.08
C HIS A 544 -12.19 28.44 12.81
N LEU A 545 -11.65 27.23 12.97
CA LEU A 545 -11.37 26.32 11.84
C LEU A 545 -12.65 25.92 11.07
N GLU A 546 -13.78 25.84 11.76
CA GLU A 546 -15.08 25.45 11.21
C GLU A 546 -15.61 26.44 10.16
N ASP A 547 -15.27 27.73 10.29
CA ASP A 547 -15.68 28.77 9.34
C ASP A 547 -15.05 28.57 7.95
N TYR A 548 -13.95 27.81 7.89
CA TYR A 548 -13.25 27.50 6.65
C TYR A 548 -13.69 26.17 6.02
N SER A 549 -14.53 25.36 6.68
CA SER A 549 -14.85 24.00 6.21
C SER A 549 -15.54 23.98 4.83
N GLY A 550 -16.36 24.99 4.55
CA GLY A 550 -17.08 25.17 3.29
C GLY A 550 -16.30 25.96 2.23
N LEU A 551 -15.10 26.47 2.55
CA LEU A 551 -14.31 27.23 1.61
C LEU A 551 -13.48 26.32 0.70
N SER A 552 -13.36 26.72 -0.56
CA SER A 552 -12.57 26.01 -1.57
C SER A 552 -11.32 26.79 -1.96
N VAL A 553 -10.22 26.09 -2.16
CA VAL A 553 -8.93 26.63 -2.65
C VAL A 553 -8.72 26.19 -4.07
N SER A 554 -8.43 27.12 -4.98
CA SER A 554 -8.02 26.77 -6.35
C SER A 554 -6.54 26.42 -6.44
N TRP A 555 -6.16 25.65 -7.47
CA TRP A 555 -4.76 25.43 -7.83
C TRP A 555 -4.02 26.77 -8.01
N SER A 556 -4.70 27.77 -8.60
CA SER A 556 -4.10 29.09 -8.81
C SER A 556 -3.77 29.78 -7.49
N GLN A 557 -4.68 29.80 -6.52
CA GLN A 557 -4.45 30.35 -5.18
C GLN A 557 -3.34 29.60 -4.42
N PHE A 558 -3.23 28.29 -4.66
CA PHE A 558 -2.24 27.45 -4.01
C PHE A 558 -0.80 27.69 -4.52
N ASN A 559 -0.60 27.72 -5.85
CA ASN A 559 0.75 27.74 -6.43
C ASN A 559 0.94 28.57 -7.73
N ARG A 560 0.01 29.46 -8.10
CA ARG A 560 0.24 30.41 -9.22
C ARG A 560 0.15 31.87 -8.81
N GLU A 561 -0.84 32.21 -8.00
CA GLU A 561 -1.09 33.55 -7.51
C GLU A 561 -0.18 33.85 -6.31
N ASN A 562 0.39 35.05 -6.29
CA ASN A 562 1.15 35.51 -5.15
C ASN A 562 0.21 35.85 -3.99
N LEU A 563 0.66 35.55 -2.77
CA LEU A 563 -0.07 35.96 -1.58
C LEU A 563 -0.15 37.50 -1.49
N PRO A 564 -1.27 38.06 -0.98
CA PRO A 564 -1.42 39.51 -0.85
C PRO A 564 -0.24 40.14 -0.07
N GLY A 565 0.39 41.15 -0.67
CA GLY A 565 1.54 41.85 -0.08
C GLY A 565 2.90 41.17 -0.25
N TRP A 566 2.97 40.03 -0.96
CA TRP A 566 4.19 39.25 -1.15
C TRP A 566 4.45 38.92 -2.62
N ASN A 567 5.69 38.56 -2.96
CA ASN A 567 6.12 38.17 -4.31
C ASN A 567 6.30 36.65 -4.44
N TYR A 568 5.56 35.88 -3.66
CA TYR A 568 5.64 34.43 -3.61
C TYR A 568 4.25 33.80 -3.41
N THR A 569 4.09 32.55 -3.83
CA THR A 569 2.84 31.77 -3.69
C THR A 569 2.70 31.19 -2.29
N PHE A 570 1.50 30.73 -1.92
CA PHE A 570 1.28 30.05 -0.65
C PHE A 570 2.20 28.83 -0.50
N TRP A 571 2.27 27.99 -1.54
CA TRP A 571 3.11 26.79 -1.51
C TRP A 571 4.60 27.13 -1.37
N GLN A 572 5.11 28.14 -2.08
CA GLN A 572 6.51 28.55 -1.95
C GLN A 572 6.88 28.92 -0.51
N TRP A 573 5.99 29.62 0.18
CA TRP A 573 6.18 29.95 1.59
C TRP A 573 6.15 28.71 2.47
N PHE A 574 5.14 27.86 2.29
CA PHE A 574 4.95 26.66 3.11
C PHE A 574 6.08 25.64 2.94
N ASP A 575 6.55 25.43 1.72
CA ASP A 575 7.71 24.60 1.41
C ASP A 575 9.01 25.16 2.02
N GLY A 576 9.21 26.48 1.95
CA GLY A 576 10.33 27.13 2.63
C GLY A 576 10.35 26.90 4.14
N VAL A 577 9.17 26.90 4.78
CA VAL A 577 9.03 26.53 6.21
C VAL A 577 9.42 25.08 6.46
N MET A 578 8.94 24.14 5.65
CA MET A 578 9.32 22.73 5.78
C MET A 578 10.84 22.52 5.59
N GLU A 579 11.44 23.22 4.64
CA GLU A 579 12.85 23.08 4.30
C GLU A 579 13.78 23.59 5.41
N VAL A 580 13.49 24.76 6.01
CA VAL A 580 14.30 25.29 7.13
C VAL A 580 14.17 24.41 8.38
N LEU A 581 12.97 23.89 8.64
CA LEU A 581 12.75 22.96 9.75
C LEU A 581 13.52 21.67 9.54
N LYS A 582 13.36 21.04 8.36
CA LYS A 582 14.03 19.79 7.99
C LYS A 582 15.55 19.89 8.10
N LYS A 583 16.14 21.00 7.64
CA LYS A 583 17.60 21.18 7.60
C LYS A 583 18.21 21.57 8.94
N HIS A 584 17.57 22.46 9.70
CA HIS A 584 18.21 23.11 10.85
C HIS A 584 17.48 22.92 12.19
N HIS A 585 16.17 22.68 12.18
CA HIS A 585 15.35 22.78 13.41
C HIS A 585 14.45 21.57 13.69
N LYS A 586 14.73 20.41 13.09
CA LYS A 586 13.96 19.19 13.33
C LYS A 586 13.82 18.84 14.82
N PRO A 587 14.89 18.83 15.66
CA PRO A 587 14.75 18.55 17.10
C PRO A 587 13.85 19.58 17.80
N HIS A 588 14.10 20.87 17.55
CA HIS A 588 13.34 21.97 18.17
C HIS A 588 11.85 21.96 17.80
N TRP A 589 11.49 21.54 16.59
CA TRP A 589 10.10 21.34 16.22
C TRP A 589 9.49 20.17 16.98
N ASN A 590 10.19 19.04 17.07
CA ASN A 590 9.72 17.84 17.77
C ASN A 590 9.50 18.08 19.26
N ASP A 591 10.38 18.87 19.89
CA ASP A 591 10.34 19.18 21.32
C ASP A 591 9.27 20.22 21.69
N GLY A 592 8.57 20.80 20.70
CA GLY A 592 7.58 21.85 20.98
C GLY A 592 8.17 23.25 21.13
N ALA A 593 9.49 23.42 21.00
CA ALA A 593 10.18 24.68 21.26
C ALA A 593 9.86 25.77 20.22
N ILE A 594 9.48 25.38 19.00
CA ILE A 594 9.04 26.31 17.96
C ILE A 594 7.51 26.33 17.93
N LEU A 595 6.94 27.53 18.13
CA LEU A 595 5.51 27.80 17.99
C LEU A 595 5.12 27.92 16.51
N GLY A 596 5.95 28.60 15.71
CA GLY A 596 5.93 28.54 14.25
C GLY A 596 4.83 29.37 13.60
N PHE A 597 3.64 28.80 13.42
CA PHE A 597 2.54 29.35 12.63
C PHE A 597 1.75 30.42 13.39
N VAL A 598 2.38 31.59 13.59
CA VAL A 598 1.83 32.71 14.35
C VAL A 598 2.12 34.01 13.61
N ASN A 599 1.09 34.80 13.35
CA ASN A 599 1.25 36.10 12.68
C ASN A 599 1.76 37.18 13.66
N LYS A 600 2.17 38.33 13.14
CA LYS A 600 2.73 39.42 13.95
C LYS A 600 1.78 39.92 15.05
N GLN A 601 0.48 39.96 14.78
CA GLN A 601 -0.54 40.41 15.73
C GLN A 601 -0.75 39.37 16.84
N GLN A 602 -0.91 38.10 16.48
CA GLN A 602 -1.01 37.00 17.44
C GLN A 602 0.23 36.92 18.34
N ALA A 603 1.42 37.10 17.77
CA ALA A 603 2.66 37.13 18.56
C ALA A 603 2.67 38.29 19.57
N HIS A 604 2.16 39.47 19.18
CA HIS A 604 1.98 40.59 20.10
C HIS A 604 1.01 40.24 21.24
N ASP A 605 -0.15 39.69 20.91
CA ASP A 605 -1.21 39.41 21.88
C ASP A 605 -0.82 38.30 22.87
N LEU A 606 -0.05 37.30 22.41
CA LEU A 606 0.49 36.24 23.26
C LEU A 606 1.57 36.74 24.24
N LEU A 607 2.29 37.81 23.88
CA LEU A 607 3.46 38.29 24.61
C LEU A 607 3.17 39.49 25.51
N ILE A 608 2.22 40.37 25.18
CA ILE A 608 2.03 41.67 25.86
C ILE A 608 1.84 41.56 27.38
N ASN A 609 1.17 40.49 27.84
CA ASN A 609 0.89 40.26 29.27
C ASN A 609 1.86 39.25 29.91
N LYS A 610 3.03 39.01 29.31
CA LYS A 610 4.03 38.06 29.81
C LYS A 610 5.20 38.77 30.52
N PRO A 611 5.97 38.07 31.37
CA PRO A 611 7.17 38.63 31.99
C PRO A 611 8.21 39.10 30.96
N ASP A 612 9.02 40.10 31.34
CA ASP A 612 10.14 40.56 30.51
C ASP A 612 11.11 39.41 30.23
N GLY A 613 11.60 39.35 28.99
CA GLY A 613 12.46 38.26 28.52
C GLY A 613 11.69 37.06 27.96
N THR A 614 10.36 37.01 28.10
CA THR A 614 9.55 35.99 27.40
C THR A 614 9.64 36.20 25.90
N PHE A 615 9.92 35.13 25.15
CA PHE A 615 10.01 35.16 23.70
C PHE A 615 9.34 33.95 23.05
N LEU A 616 9.10 34.05 21.75
CA LEU A 616 8.62 32.96 20.91
C LEU A 616 9.33 32.95 19.55
N LEU A 617 9.38 31.76 18.96
CA LEU A 617 9.89 31.52 17.62
C LEU A 617 8.72 31.35 16.65
N ARG A 618 8.68 32.17 15.59
CA ARG A 618 7.64 32.11 14.56
C ARG A 618 8.22 32.15 13.16
N PHE A 619 7.50 31.58 12.20
CA PHE A 619 7.87 31.66 10.79
C PHE A 619 7.66 33.07 10.26
N SER A 620 8.59 33.51 9.41
CA SER A 620 8.57 34.83 8.83
C SER A 620 7.64 34.89 7.62
N ASP A 621 6.80 35.93 7.57
CA ASP A 621 6.09 36.29 6.35
C ASP A 621 6.98 37.12 5.41
N SER A 622 7.98 37.83 5.91
CA SER A 622 8.80 38.71 5.08
C SER A 622 9.90 38.01 4.29
N GLU A 623 10.29 36.82 4.73
CA GLU A 623 11.40 36.07 4.13
C GLU A 623 11.07 34.57 4.16
N ILE A 624 11.05 33.96 2.97
CA ILE A 624 10.72 32.54 2.80
C ILE A 624 11.75 31.67 3.53
N GLY A 625 11.28 30.70 4.30
CA GLY A 625 12.15 29.84 5.12
C GLY A 625 12.86 30.60 6.24
N GLY A 626 12.40 31.79 6.59
CA GLY A 626 12.91 32.57 7.71
C GLY A 626 12.23 32.24 9.04
N ILE A 627 12.99 32.17 10.13
CA ILE A 627 12.48 32.12 11.50
C ILE A 627 12.84 33.43 12.21
N THR A 628 11.87 34.07 12.86
CA THR A 628 12.08 35.30 13.62
C THR A 628 11.78 35.08 15.10
N ILE A 629 12.53 35.80 15.95
CA ILE A 629 12.38 35.80 17.39
C ILE A 629 11.61 37.06 17.79
N ALA A 630 10.44 36.88 18.39
CA ALA A 630 9.66 37.95 18.98
C ALA A 630 9.75 37.87 20.51
N TRP A 631 10.05 38.97 21.19
CA TRP A 631 10.15 38.99 22.64
C TRP A 631 9.53 40.23 23.28
N LYS A 632 9.12 40.08 24.53
CA LYS A 632 8.56 41.15 25.35
C LYS A 632 9.66 41.73 26.25
N PHE A 633 9.77 43.06 26.23
CA PHE A 633 10.61 43.80 27.16
C PHE A 633 10.04 45.22 27.29
N ASP A 634 9.60 45.59 28.49
CA ASP A 634 8.97 46.89 28.72
C ASP A 634 10.01 48.02 28.61
N SER A 635 9.74 48.95 27.71
CA SER A 635 10.54 50.15 27.47
C SER A 635 9.60 51.32 27.18
N PRO A 636 9.95 52.57 27.53
CA PRO A 636 9.09 53.74 27.32
C PRO A 636 8.56 53.92 25.89
N GLU A 637 9.27 53.38 24.90
CA GLU A 637 8.95 53.53 23.48
C GLU A 637 8.19 52.33 22.88
N ARG A 638 8.39 51.12 23.42
CA ARG A 638 7.86 49.88 22.83
C ARG A 638 7.97 48.70 23.79
N ASN A 639 6.92 47.88 23.85
CA ASN A 639 6.87 46.71 24.74
C ASN A 639 7.13 45.37 24.02
N LEU A 640 7.14 45.35 22.68
CA LEU A 640 7.36 44.14 21.87
C LEU A 640 8.44 44.34 20.81
N TRP A 641 9.42 43.46 20.80
CA TRP A 641 10.57 43.50 19.90
C TRP A 641 10.57 42.29 18.96
N ASN A 642 11.10 42.45 17.75
CA ASN A 642 11.20 41.37 16.75
C ASN A 642 12.53 41.48 16.02
N LEU A 643 13.29 40.39 15.93
CA LEU A 643 14.52 40.35 15.14
C LEU A 643 14.21 40.23 13.64
N LYS A 644 15.18 40.63 12.81
CA LYS A 644 15.15 40.24 11.39
C LYS A 644 15.12 38.71 11.29
N PRO A 645 14.40 38.13 10.31
CA PRO A 645 14.35 36.69 10.13
C PRO A 645 15.74 36.11 9.89
N PHE A 646 15.97 34.91 10.44
CA PHE A 646 17.13 34.08 10.17
C PHE A 646 16.74 32.99 9.17
N THR A 647 17.55 32.80 8.14
CA THR A 647 17.33 31.83 7.06
C THR A 647 18.33 30.68 7.15
N THR A 648 18.19 29.69 6.26
CA THR A 648 19.20 28.65 6.02
C THR A 648 20.63 29.18 5.94
N ARG A 649 20.85 30.40 5.41
CA ARG A 649 22.19 30.99 5.29
C ARG A 649 22.79 31.38 6.64
N ASP A 650 21.94 31.77 7.59
CA ASP A 650 22.34 32.20 8.93
C ASP A 650 22.53 31.02 9.89
N PHE A 651 21.83 29.91 9.63
CA PHE A 651 21.91 28.67 10.42
C PHE A 651 22.93 27.65 9.88
N SER A 652 23.55 27.91 8.73
CA SER A 652 24.64 27.10 8.15
C SER A 652 25.97 27.70 8.57
#